data_AF-A0A2G2IDV0-F1
#
_entry.id   AF-A0A2G2IDV0-F1
#
_cell.length_a   1.000
_cell.length_b   1.000
_cell.length_c   1.000
_cell.angle_alpha   90.00
_cell.angle_beta   90.00
_cell.angle_gamma   90.00
#
_symmetry.space_group_name_H-M   'P 1'
#
loop_
_entity.id
_entity.type
_entity.pdbx_description
1 polymer ?
#
loop_
_entity_poly.entity_id
_entity_poly.type
_entity_poly.pdbx_seq_one_letter_code
_entity_poly.pdbx_strand_id
1 'polypeptide(L)'
;MKHYLKLAIITTCCFTAFISDNSSAKSTELAPIQPRIVGGDVSPEGDWPWMSALVYTSNEISTTLTVDNTSYESQAFSGGITASATGNIVDCGIGDTQCSDATNKICLIERGGDIDFSVKVENCQAGGGVGAIIYNNKEGNINGTLGDDFTGIPAIAITQMDGITLQKNIGASANLTVIEGIALAQSSTCGASFLGDKWLLTASHCVEGVSPQQLKVNVGEYDLSNGAENAKAVKRIYMHADYQLNVELDNDIALIELVDSVNNPAITLVDLAATEQFTKDNRTVTVVGWGGRQGYPATGGSTSSFPDKLHQVDLQLLTNNQCKHILAQSSTEAFEGTYTANDIGITDAMICAFIPGGGKGSCQGDSGGPLMINTNEGWQQIGIVSWGIGCAADGFPGVYTRSALFTNWVNEITQGIAIDQSIDFTIQAQTQAQSVELDVVNNSELTANLTFAIDGATNFTITNDTCNSIAAGATCQLQLNYDAANVGKHNATIMIDSGSSDIATSSAKISAQTIALANTIKTQLSSYDNALTWYSGGSSAWQLDNTEAAIISGDITDNQESIVMVTVSGEGELSFEWSVSSEENIDDPETPYDALYLYVDGELINFISGDVAYKSETVKFNVGEHNIVWVYQKDPADPPEFTGDDNAHIRNVVFTPVKIVTPTLPAPTPTNPKARSSSGGGITWFSLLFIAVISLRRK
;
A
#
# COMPACT_ATOMS: atom_id res chain seq x y z
N MET A 1 1.97 -41.47 -10.48
CA MET A 1 2.50 -42.86 -10.31
C MET A 1 3.61 -43.08 -11.36
N LYS A 2 4.90 -43.06 -10.94
CA LYS A 2 6.11 -43.47 -11.72
C LYS A 2 6.42 -42.59 -12.98
N HIS A 3 7.62 -42.06 -13.25
CA HIS A 3 8.99 -42.52 -13.00
C HIS A 3 10.04 -41.38 -13.06
N TYR A 4 11.10 -41.56 -12.29
CA TYR A 4 12.38 -40.83 -12.21
C TYR A 4 13.29 -40.97 -13.46
N LEU A 5 14.18 -39.98 -13.72
CA LEU A 5 15.66 -40.12 -13.91
C LEU A 5 16.30 -38.74 -14.24
N LYS A 6 17.17 -38.13 -13.42
CA LYS A 6 18.64 -38.32 -13.25
C LYS A 6 19.50 -38.32 -14.55
N LEU A 7 20.36 -37.29 -14.72
CA LEU A 7 21.81 -37.36 -15.04
C LEU A 7 22.37 -35.92 -15.21
N ALA A 8 23.26 -35.41 -14.36
CA ALA A 8 24.72 -35.60 -14.24
C ALA A 8 25.59 -34.94 -15.34
N ILE A 9 26.40 -33.99 -14.86
CA ILE A 9 27.43 -33.15 -15.50
C ILE A 9 28.67 -33.96 -15.89
N ILE A 10 29.26 -33.69 -17.07
CA ILE A 10 30.69 -33.94 -17.36
C ILE A 10 31.28 -32.79 -18.18
N THR A 11 32.41 -32.30 -17.68
CA THR A 11 33.20 -31.17 -18.17
C THR A 11 34.36 -31.62 -19.08
N THR A 12 34.76 -30.72 -19.98
CA THR A 12 36.15 -30.32 -20.37
C THR A 12 36.77 -30.74 -21.73
N CYS A 13 37.16 -29.69 -22.46
CA CYS A 13 38.42 -29.42 -23.19
C CYS A 13 38.74 -30.06 -24.56
N CYS A 14 38.99 -29.20 -25.58
CA CYS A 14 40.34 -28.97 -26.15
C CYS A 14 40.41 -27.93 -27.30
N PHE A 15 41.16 -26.84 -27.04
CA PHE A 15 42.19 -26.11 -27.82
C PHE A 15 42.25 -26.00 -29.38
N THR A 16 42.53 -24.74 -29.80
CA THR A 16 43.38 -24.21 -30.92
C THR A 16 42.90 -24.27 -32.38
N ALA A 17 43.15 -23.33 -33.31
CA ALA A 17 43.96 -22.09 -33.36
C ALA A 17 43.64 -21.26 -34.64
N PHE A 18 43.80 -19.92 -34.54
CA PHE A 18 44.22 -18.87 -35.51
C PHE A 18 43.87 -18.91 -37.02
N ILE A 19 43.37 -17.78 -37.55
CA ILE A 19 44.03 -16.92 -38.58
C ILE A 19 43.29 -15.57 -38.68
N SER A 20 44.07 -14.49 -38.76
CA SER A 20 43.70 -13.10 -38.98
C SER A 20 43.45 -12.77 -40.46
N ASP A 21 42.52 -11.87 -40.76
CA ASP A 21 42.67 -10.96 -41.90
C ASP A 21 41.97 -9.62 -41.69
N ASN A 22 42.64 -8.57 -42.18
CA ASN A 22 42.39 -7.16 -41.90
C ASN A 22 41.74 -6.51 -43.13
N SER A 23 40.59 -5.84 -42.97
CA SER A 23 40.11 -4.86 -43.95
C SER A 23 39.33 -3.73 -43.27
N SER A 24 39.88 -2.51 -43.31
CA SER A 24 39.16 -1.30 -42.95
C SER A 24 38.28 -0.86 -44.12
N ALA A 25 37.02 -0.46 -43.85
CA ALA A 25 36.54 0.90 -44.09
C ALA A 25 35.00 1.02 -44.06
N LYS A 26 34.57 2.13 -43.44
CA LYS A 26 33.31 2.89 -43.64
C LYS A 26 32.05 2.43 -42.91
N SER A 27 31.82 3.15 -41.81
CA SER A 27 30.54 3.74 -41.37
C SER A 27 29.30 3.37 -42.19
N THR A 28 28.46 2.57 -41.59
CA THR A 28 27.04 2.92 -41.49
C THR A 28 26.83 3.33 -40.05
N GLU A 29 26.63 4.62 -39.81
CA GLU A 29 25.82 5.06 -38.68
C GLU A 29 24.55 4.21 -38.73
N LEU A 30 24.41 3.27 -37.81
CA LEU A 30 23.08 2.85 -37.42
C LEU A 30 22.48 4.11 -36.81
N ALA A 31 21.53 4.71 -37.53
CA ALA A 31 20.63 5.69 -36.95
C ALA A 31 20.16 5.12 -35.61
N PRO A 32 20.20 5.89 -34.51
CA PRO A 32 19.81 5.37 -33.21
C PRO A 32 18.38 4.85 -33.32
N ILE A 33 18.21 3.55 -33.07
CA ILE A 33 16.90 2.90 -32.97
C ILE A 33 16.22 3.57 -31.77
N GLN A 34 15.26 4.44 -32.03
CA GLN A 34 14.47 5.09 -30.98
C GLN A 34 13.07 4.49 -31.05
N PRO A 35 12.63 3.83 -29.98
CA PRO A 35 11.23 3.98 -29.58
C PRO A 35 11.02 4.18 -28.08
N ARG A 36 9.80 4.61 -27.75
CA ARG A 36 9.30 5.11 -26.47
C ARG A 36 7.82 4.77 -26.25
N ILE A 37 7.37 4.30 -25.07
CA ILE A 37 6.53 3.08 -24.94
C ILE A 37 7.18 1.93 -25.74
N VAL A 38 7.09 0.66 -25.35
CA VAL A 38 7.84 -0.36 -26.12
C VAL A 38 7.38 -0.31 -27.57
N GLY A 39 8.30 0.05 -28.47
CA GLY A 39 8.04 0.29 -29.90
C GLY A 39 7.12 1.47 -30.27
N GLY A 40 6.79 2.40 -29.37
CA GLY A 40 5.96 3.58 -29.62
C GLY A 40 6.74 4.86 -29.98
N ASP A 41 6.00 5.92 -30.30
CA ASP A 41 6.51 7.25 -30.66
C ASP A 41 6.08 8.31 -29.64
N VAL A 42 6.80 9.44 -29.59
CA VAL A 42 6.39 10.59 -28.77
C VAL A 42 5.04 11.06 -29.24
N SER A 43 4.08 11.17 -28.34
CA SER A 43 2.79 11.74 -28.66
C SER A 43 2.97 13.23 -29.01
N PRO A 44 2.28 13.72 -30.06
CA PRO A 44 2.18 15.15 -30.26
C PRO A 44 1.49 15.80 -29.05
N GLU A 45 2.06 16.92 -28.59
CA GLU A 45 1.52 17.67 -27.46
C GLU A 45 0.11 18.18 -27.80
N GLY A 46 -0.86 17.85 -26.93
CA GLY A 46 -2.28 18.25 -27.08
C GLY A 46 -3.18 17.23 -27.78
N ASP A 47 -2.66 16.12 -28.31
CA ASP A 47 -3.49 15.08 -28.97
C ASP A 47 -4.36 14.30 -27.97
N TRP A 48 -3.88 14.14 -26.73
CA TRP A 48 -4.51 13.30 -25.70
C TRP A 48 -4.89 14.12 -24.45
N PRO A 49 -5.73 15.15 -24.58
CA PRO A 49 -6.00 16.09 -23.49
C PRO A 49 -6.70 15.44 -22.29
N TRP A 50 -7.31 14.27 -22.43
CA TRP A 50 -7.93 13.53 -21.32
C TRP A 50 -6.94 12.63 -20.55
N MET A 51 -5.72 12.42 -21.06
CA MET A 51 -4.72 11.62 -20.35
C MET A 51 -4.33 12.30 -19.05
N SER A 52 -4.36 11.57 -17.95
CA SER A 52 -4.15 12.12 -16.61
C SER A 52 -3.11 11.31 -15.85
N ALA A 53 -2.21 12.00 -15.15
CA ALA A 53 -1.20 11.39 -14.32
C ALA A 53 -1.68 11.28 -12.87
N LEU A 54 -1.52 10.10 -12.28
CA LEU A 54 -1.76 9.91 -10.85
C LEU A 54 -0.56 10.45 -10.07
N VAL A 55 -0.85 11.28 -9.06
CA VAL A 55 0.16 11.95 -8.23
C VAL A 55 -0.02 11.45 -6.82
N TYR A 56 0.93 10.64 -6.36
CA TYR A 56 0.90 10.11 -5.00
C TYR A 56 1.62 11.10 -4.08
N THR A 57 1.02 11.35 -2.93
CA THR A 57 1.63 12.17 -1.89
C THR A 57 2.31 11.26 -0.91
N SER A 58 3.62 11.35 -0.79
CA SER A 58 4.39 10.68 0.26
C SER A 58 4.99 11.71 1.19
N ASN A 59 5.20 11.31 2.45
CA ASN A 59 6.08 12.07 3.33
C ASN A 59 7.50 11.75 2.90
N GLU A 60 8.19 12.70 2.26
CA GLU A 60 9.63 12.58 2.04
C GLU A 60 10.39 13.30 3.15
N ILE A 61 11.31 12.56 3.75
CA ILE A 61 12.31 13.14 4.64
C ILE A 61 13.45 13.64 3.75
N SER A 62 13.48 14.95 3.51
CA SER A 62 14.58 15.59 2.77
C SER A 62 15.66 16.10 3.73
N THR A 63 16.90 16.12 3.24
CA THR A 63 18.04 16.55 4.05
C THR A 63 18.87 17.61 3.32
N THR A 64 19.52 18.47 4.10
CA THR A 64 20.57 19.37 3.57
C THR A 64 21.77 19.32 4.48
N LEU A 65 22.97 19.34 3.89
CA LEU A 65 24.23 19.53 4.59
C LEU A 65 25.04 20.63 3.92
N THR A 66 25.42 21.63 4.70
CA THR A 66 26.37 22.67 4.28
C THR A 66 27.52 22.75 5.28
N VAL A 67 28.75 22.76 4.78
CA VAL A 67 29.97 22.93 5.59
C VAL A 67 30.79 24.07 5.00
N ASP A 68 31.02 25.13 5.78
CA ASP A 68 31.69 26.37 5.33
C ASP A 68 31.17 26.88 3.96
N ASN A 69 29.85 26.93 3.78
CA ASN A 69 29.13 27.31 2.55
C ASN A 69 29.32 26.38 1.34
N THR A 70 29.87 25.18 1.53
CA THR A 70 29.88 24.12 0.52
C THR A 70 28.76 23.14 0.81
N SER A 71 27.86 22.91 -0.15
CA SER A 71 26.80 21.91 -0.03
C SER A 71 27.33 20.51 -0.32
N TYR A 72 26.86 19.54 0.45
CA TYR A 72 27.16 18.12 0.29
C TYR A 72 25.85 17.37 0.07
N GLU A 73 25.88 16.36 -0.79
CA GLU A 73 24.78 15.41 -0.95
C GLU A 73 24.61 14.63 0.35
N SER A 74 23.38 14.52 0.83
CA SER A 74 23.06 13.84 2.08
C SER A 74 21.75 13.07 1.97
N GLN A 75 21.61 12.04 2.80
CA GLN A 75 20.41 11.20 2.87
C GLN A 75 19.90 11.14 4.31
N ALA A 76 18.58 11.00 4.48
CA ALA A 76 17.99 10.74 5.78
C ALA A 76 18.18 9.29 6.19
N PHE A 77 18.24 9.04 7.49
CA PHE A 77 17.95 7.72 8.04
C PHE A 77 16.45 7.57 8.26
N SER A 78 15.88 6.39 8.00
CA SER A 78 14.51 6.09 8.43
C SER A 78 14.40 6.16 9.95
N GLY A 79 13.26 6.63 10.48
CA GLY A 79 13.09 6.91 11.92
C GLY A 79 13.88 8.12 12.44
N GLY A 80 14.60 8.85 11.59
CA GLY A 80 15.32 10.06 12.00
C GLY A 80 14.41 11.22 12.38
N ILE A 81 14.87 12.07 13.30
CA ILE A 81 14.08 13.21 13.75
C ILE A 81 14.16 14.40 12.77
N THR A 82 13.01 15.03 12.54
CA THR A 82 12.90 16.29 11.80
C THR A 82 13.42 17.45 12.66
N ALA A 83 14.65 17.88 12.40
CA ALA A 83 15.29 18.99 13.10
C ALA A 83 16.47 19.57 12.29
N SER A 84 16.91 20.76 12.67
CA SER A 84 18.14 21.39 12.18
C SER A 84 19.16 21.49 13.31
N ALA A 85 20.43 21.28 12.96
CA ALA A 85 21.55 21.48 13.87
C ALA A 85 22.65 22.29 13.19
N THR A 86 23.33 23.12 13.98
CA THR A 86 24.51 23.87 13.52
C THR A 86 25.60 23.77 14.57
N GLY A 87 26.82 23.49 14.13
CA GLY A 87 27.97 23.39 15.02
C GLY A 87 29.25 23.08 14.25
N ASN A 88 30.38 23.18 14.92
CA ASN A 88 31.65 22.80 14.32
C ASN A 88 31.74 21.27 14.24
N ILE A 89 32.34 20.75 13.17
CA ILE A 89 32.54 19.31 13.00
C ILE A 89 33.58 18.81 14.00
N VAL A 90 33.31 17.67 14.64
CA VAL A 90 34.27 16.90 15.45
C VAL A 90 34.33 15.45 14.95
N ASP A 91 35.52 14.86 14.96
CA ASP A 91 35.69 13.44 14.63
C ASP A 91 35.33 12.58 15.84
N CYS A 92 34.38 11.66 15.67
CA CYS A 92 33.93 10.73 16.70
C CYS A 92 34.23 9.26 16.34
N GLY A 93 35.12 9.03 15.36
CA GLY A 93 35.55 7.70 14.96
C GLY A 93 34.37 6.83 14.50
N ILE A 94 34.29 5.59 14.99
CA ILE A 94 33.22 4.65 14.63
C ILE A 94 31.96 4.79 15.50
N GLY A 95 31.94 5.70 16.49
CA GLY A 95 30.76 5.92 17.34
C GLY A 95 30.40 4.74 18.27
N ASP A 96 31.37 3.89 18.60
CA ASP A 96 31.22 2.76 19.54
C ASP A 96 31.18 3.20 21.01
N THR A 97 31.61 4.44 21.28
CA THR A 97 31.71 5.02 22.61
C THR A 97 31.31 6.50 22.59
N GLN A 98 30.97 7.03 23.76
CA GLN A 98 30.61 8.43 23.94
C GLN A 98 31.70 9.38 23.40
N CYS A 99 31.32 10.28 22.50
CA CYS A 99 32.27 11.23 21.89
C CYS A 99 32.51 12.43 22.82
N SER A 100 33.56 12.38 23.64
CA SER A 100 33.78 13.36 24.73
C SER A 100 33.94 14.82 24.26
N ASP A 101 34.36 15.03 23.01
CA ASP A 101 34.62 16.37 22.46
C ASP A 101 33.43 16.95 21.67
N ALA A 102 32.27 16.29 21.73
CA ALA A 102 31.09 16.62 20.95
C ALA A 102 30.21 17.76 21.49
N THR A 103 30.51 18.31 22.67
CA THR A 103 29.67 19.35 23.29
C THR A 103 29.40 20.54 22.35
N ASN A 104 28.13 20.74 21.96
CA ASN A 104 27.63 21.73 21.01
C ASN A 104 28.24 21.64 19.59
N LYS A 105 28.65 20.44 19.18
CA LYS A 105 29.28 20.17 17.87
C LYS A 105 28.47 19.16 17.05
N ILE A 106 28.81 19.08 15.76
CA ILE A 106 28.30 18.06 14.85
C ILE A 106 29.30 16.91 14.80
N CYS A 107 28.88 15.70 15.14
CA CYS A 107 29.75 14.53 15.12
C CYS A 107 29.89 13.99 13.70
N LEU A 108 31.11 13.83 13.23
CA LEU A 108 31.43 13.05 12.04
C LEU A 108 31.76 11.62 12.49
N ILE A 109 30.99 10.64 12.01
CA ILE A 109 31.04 9.25 12.46
C ILE A 109 31.19 8.33 11.25
N GLU A 110 32.07 7.34 11.35
CA GLU A 110 32.21 6.29 10.35
C GLU A 110 31.18 5.17 10.58
N ARG A 111 30.59 4.63 9.51
CA ARG A 111 29.69 3.47 9.57
C ARG A 111 30.31 2.22 10.24
N GLY A 112 31.64 2.09 10.30
CA GLY A 112 32.35 0.87 10.72
C GLY A 112 32.05 0.34 12.13
N GLY A 113 32.42 -0.92 12.37
CA GLY A 113 32.03 -1.70 13.56
C GLY A 113 30.57 -2.16 13.45
N ASP A 114 30.26 -3.41 13.80
CA ASP A 114 28.88 -3.94 13.81
C ASP A 114 28.07 -3.22 14.92
N ILE A 115 27.75 -1.95 14.68
CA ILE A 115 27.16 -1.00 15.62
C ILE A 115 26.00 -0.33 14.92
N ASP A 116 24.84 -0.35 15.56
CA ASP A 116 23.62 0.26 15.03
C ASP A 116 23.78 1.77 14.85
N PHE A 117 23.14 2.31 13.82
CA PHE A 117 23.20 3.75 13.55
C PHE A 117 22.62 4.57 14.70
N SER A 118 21.55 4.11 15.34
CA SER A 118 20.96 4.73 16.52
C SER A 118 21.99 4.88 17.64
N VAL A 119 22.72 3.81 17.96
CA VAL A 119 23.76 3.79 19.01
C VAL A 119 24.87 4.79 18.69
N LYS A 120 25.30 4.91 17.43
CA LYS A 120 26.30 5.90 17.00
C LYS A 120 25.82 7.33 17.31
N VAL A 121 24.56 7.63 16.98
CA VAL A 121 23.97 8.96 17.20
C VAL A 121 23.74 9.23 18.69
N GLU A 122 23.28 8.23 19.46
CA GLU A 122 23.12 8.31 20.91
C GLU A 122 24.46 8.58 21.62
N ASN A 123 25.55 7.95 21.18
CA ASN A 123 26.89 8.19 21.72
C ASN A 123 27.40 9.61 21.42
N CYS A 124 27.07 10.15 20.24
CA CYS A 124 27.33 11.55 19.91
C CYS A 124 26.54 12.48 20.85
N GLN A 125 25.24 12.24 21.00
CA GLN A 125 24.36 13.02 21.87
C GLN A 125 24.77 12.96 23.33
N ALA A 126 25.16 11.79 23.85
CA ALA A 126 25.67 11.62 25.19
C ALA A 126 26.96 12.44 25.41
N GLY A 127 27.77 12.65 24.37
CA GLY A 127 28.92 13.56 24.35
C GLY A 127 28.56 15.06 24.35
N GLY A 128 27.26 15.39 24.25
CA GLY A 128 26.73 16.74 24.08
C GLY A 128 26.67 17.20 22.63
N GLY A 129 26.80 16.29 21.66
CA GLY A 129 26.60 16.56 20.24
C GLY A 129 25.19 17.04 19.93
N VAL A 130 25.07 17.95 18.96
CA VAL A 130 23.79 18.55 18.55
C VAL A 130 23.28 18.04 17.19
N GLY A 131 24.11 17.31 16.45
CA GLY A 131 23.75 16.60 15.22
C GLY A 131 24.84 15.62 14.82
N ALA A 132 24.52 14.67 13.93
CA ALA A 132 25.46 13.66 13.48
C ALA A 132 25.50 13.53 11.94
N ILE A 133 26.70 13.34 11.41
CA ILE A 133 26.98 13.04 10.00
C ILE A 133 27.66 11.68 9.98
N ILE A 134 26.99 10.68 9.42
CA ILE A 134 27.53 9.33 9.29
C ILE A 134 27.98 9.12 7.85
N TYR A 135 29.26 8.82 7.65
CA TYR A 135 29.79 8.57 6.31
C TYR A 135 30.11 7.10 6.08
N ASN A 136 29.96 6.67 4.83
CA ASN A 136 30.19 5.28 4.45
C ASN A 136 31.68 4.98 4.49
N ASN A 137 32.06 3.79 4.97
CA ASN A 137 33.46 3.34 4.95
C ASN A 137 33.82 2.53 3.70
N LYS A 138 32.86 2.36 2.78
CA LYS A 138 33.01 1.75 1.46
C LYS A 138 32.33 2.63 0.41
N GLU A 139 32.67 2.42 -0.86
CA GLU A 139 32.06 3.14 -1.97
C GLU A 139 30.54 2.84 -2.04
N GLY A 140 29.74 3.87 -2.34
CA GLY A 140 28.27 3.78 -2.40
C GLY A 140 27.54 4.52 -1.27
N ASN A 141 26.21 4.50 -1.35
CA ASN A 141 25.31 5.18 -0.42
C ASN A 141 25.14 4.41 0.89
N ILE A 142 24.65 5.08 1.94
CA ILE A 142 24.25 4.45 3.19
C ILE A 142 22.72 4.46 3.25
N ASN A 143 22.14 3.28 3.26
CA ASN A 143 20.74 3.10 3.65
C ASN A 143 20.73 2.47 5.05
N GLY A 144 19.91 3.00 5.96
CA GLY A 144 19.79 2.52 7.33
C GLY A 144 18.66 3.20 8.09
N THR A 145 18.23 2.57 9.18
CA THR A 145 17.23 3.10 10.10
C THR A 145 17.88 3.51 11.43
N LEU A 146 17.33 4.52 12.09
CA LEU A 146 17.59 4.85 13.50
C LEU A 146 16.55 4.20 14.43
N GLY A 147 15.53 3.54 13.86
CA GLY A 147 14.40 2.96 14.58
C GLY A 147 13.25 3.96 14.75
N ASP A 148 12.02 3.46 14.74
CA ASP A 148 10.80 4.29 14.71
C ASP A 148 10.57 5.11 15.99
N ASP A 149 11.27 4.77 17.08
CA ASP A 149 11.23 5.46 18.38
C ASP A 149 12.46 6.34 18.66
N PHE A 150 13.29 6.60 17.66
CA PHE A 150 14.49 7.39 17.86
C PHE A 150 14.14 8.84 18.23
N THR A 151 14.55 9.28 19.41
CA THR A 151 14.26 10.62 19.97
C THR A 151 15.51 11.48 20.13
N GLY A 152 16.58 11.14 19.40
CA GLY A 152 17.89 11.74 19.61
C GLY A 152 18.11 13.09 18.93
N ILE A 153 19.26 13.25 18.27
CA ILE A 153 19.65 14.45 17.52
C ILE A 153 19.51 14.21 16.01
N PRO A 154 19.32 15.25 15.18
CA PRO A 154 19.21 15.04 13.73
C PRO A 154 20.49 14.42 13.18
N ALA A 155 20.32 13.38 12.37
CA ALA A 155 21.42 12.62 11.79
C ALA A 155 21.19 12.38 10.31
N ILE A 156 22.28 12.48 9.54
CA ILE A 156 22.26 12.31 8.09
C ILE A 156 23.39 11.40 7.64
N ALA A 157 23.17 10.74 6.51
CA ALA A 157 24.16 9.91 5.84
C ALA A 157 24.82 10.68 4.69
N ILE A 158 26.12 10.46 4.48
CA ILE A 158 26.87 10.98 3.32
C ILE A 158 27.76 9.90 2.71
N THR A 159 28.23 10.14 1.49
CA THR A 159 29.09 9.21 0.75
C THR A 159 30.46 9.04 1.42
N GLN A 160 31.17 7.97 1.06
CA GLN A 160 32.56 7.77 1.50
C GLN A 160 33.48 8.92 1.09
N MET A 161 33.35 9.43 -0.14
CA MET A 161 34.20 10.51 -0.64
C MET A 161 33.97 11.81 0.12
N ASP A 162 32.71 12.14 0.42
CA ASP A 162 32.35 13.32 1.20
C ASP A 162 32.82 13.18 2.65
N GLY A 163 32.66 11.99 3.25
CA GLY A 163 33.19 11.68 4.57
C GLY A 163 34.71 11.91 4.69
N ILE A 164 35.48 11.37 3.75
CA ILE A 164 36.94 11.57 3.67
C ILE A 164 37.29 13.06 3.47
N THR A 165 36.45 13.81 2.76
CA THR A 165 36.62 15.25 2.58
C THR A 165 36.35 15.99 3.89
N LEU A 166 35.29 15.65 4.61
CA LEU A 166 34.95 16.27 5.90
C LEU A 166 35.94 15.92 7.01
N GLN A 167 36.58 14.73 6.97
CA GLN A 167 37.69 14.40 7.87
C GLN A 167 38.88 15.36 7.73
N LYS A 168 39.07 16.00 6.57
CA LYS A 168 40.10 17.03 6.38
C LYS A 168 39.65 18.41 6.86
N ASN A 169 38.36 18.58 7.13
CA ASN A 169 37.71 19.82 7.52
C ASN A 169 37.17 19.76 8.97
N ILE A 170 37.74 18.92 9.84
CA ILE A 170 37.38 18.92 11.26
C ILE A 170 37.56 20.33 11.86
N GLY A 171 36.55 20.79 12.59
CA GLY A 171 36.46 22.15 13.12
C GLY A 171 35.73 23.16 12.23
N ALA A 172 35.45 22.83 10.96
CA ALA A 172 34.62 23.66 10.07
C ALA A 172 33.17 23.75 10.58
N SER A 173 32.47 24.84 10.24
CA SER A 173 31.08 25.03 10.66
C SER A 173 30.15 24.27 9.73
N ALA A 174 29.39 23.33 10.28
CA ALA A 174 28.37 22.58 9.57
C ALA A 174 26.96 23.03 9.98
N ASN A 175 26.06 23.11 9.00
CA ASN A 175 24.61 23.17 9.20
C ASN A 175 24.00 21.97 8.49
N LEU A 176 23.31 21.13 9.26
CA LEU A 176 22.51 20.03 8.73
C LEU A 176 21.05 20.24 9.09
N THR A 177 20.17 19.86 8.18
CA THR A 177 18.71 19.89 8.38
C THR A 177 18.11 18.61 7.86
N VAL A 178 17.22 18.03 8.66
CA VAL A 178 16.31 16.93 8.30
C VAL A 178 14.91 17.50 8.38
N ILE A 179 14.17 17.47 7.29
CA ILE A 179 12.79 17.97 7.21
C ILE A 179 11.88 16.92 6.60
N GLU A 180 10.85 16.56 7.34
CA GLU A 180 9.68 15.88 6.79
C GLU A 180 8.86 16.89 5.98
N GLY A 181 8.83 16.68 4.67
CA GLY A 181 8.00 17.42 3.73
C GLY A 181 7.00 16.48 3.07
N ILE A 182 5.83 17.00 2.71
CA ILE A 182 4.96 16.29 1.78
C ILE A 182 5.57 16.48 0.39
N ALA A 183 6.15 15.43 -0.17
CA ALA A 183 6.53 15.42 -1.57
C ALA A 183 5.35 15.00 -2.42
N LEU A 184 5.14 15.72 -3.51
CA LEU A 184 4.23 15.30 -4.56
C LEU A 184 5.09 14.63 -5.64
N ALA A 185 5.01 13.31 -5.72
CA ALA A 185 5.63 12.57 -6.81
C ALA A 185 4.56 12.31 -7.87
N GLN A 186 4.78 12.84 -9.08
CA GLN A 186 4.03 12.35 -10.22
C GLN A 186 4.48 10.92 -10.47
N SER A 187 3.53 10.00 -10.49
CA SER A 187 3.87 8.62 -10.74
C SER A 187 3.88 8.34 -12.23
N SER A 188 4.95 7.70 -12.68
CA SER A 188 4.97 7.00 -13.96
C SER A 188 4.53 5.53 -13.80
N THR A 189 3.88 5.13 -12.70
CA THR A 189 3.41 3.75 -12.48
C THR A 189 1.99 3.53 -12.98
N CYS A 190 1.12 4.54 -12.86
CA CYS A 190 -0.27 4.47 -13.26
C CYS A 190 -0.76 5.79 -13.87
N GLY A 191 -1.64 5.67 -14.86
CA GLY A 191 -2.38 6.75 -15.49
C GLY A 191 -3.89 6.61 -15.29
N ALA A 192 -4.62 7.59 -15.80
CA ALA A 192 -6.07 7.62 -15.83
C ALA A 192 -6.58 8.40 -17.04
N SER A 193 -7.86 8.25 -17.37
CA SER A 193 -8.53 9.04 -18.40
C SER A 193 -9.64 9.91 -17.81
N PHE A 194 -9.70 11.17 -18.23
CA PHE A 194 -10.71 12.11 -17.79
C PHE A 194 -12.03 11.91 -18.54
N LEU A 195 -13.10 11.61 -17.79
CA LEU A 195 -14.45 11.38 -18.31
C LEU A 195 -15.32 12.65 -18.35
N GLY A 196 -14.82 13.76 -17.80
CA GLY A 196 -15.54 15.03 -17.74
C GLY A 196 -15.93 15.43 -16.31
N ASP A 197 -16.25 16.71 -16.16
CA ASP A 197 -16.61 17.34 -14.88
C ASP A 197 -15.55 17.09 -13.80
N LYS A 198 -15.73 16.09 -12.95
CA LYS A 198 -14.83 15.73 -11.83
C LYS A 198 -14.44 14.25 -11.84
N TRP A 199 -14.68 13.53 -12.94
CA TRP A 199 -14.58 12.08 -12.99
C TRP A 199 -13.39 11.61 -13.83
N LEU A 200 -12.64 10.65 -13.28
CA LEU A 200 -11.63 9.90 -14.01
C LEU A 200 -11.87 8.40 -13.94
N LEU A 201 -11.40 7.70 -14.96
CA LEU A 201 -11.37 6.25 -15.06
C LEU A 201 -9.94 5.73 -14.99
N THR A 202 -9.70 4.72 -14.17
CA THR A 202 -8.41 4.04 -14.05
C THR A 202 -8.61 2.56 -13.70
N ALA A 203 -7.54 1.84 -13.43
CA ALA A 203 -7.55 0.47 -12.97
C ALA A 203 -7.68 0.41 -11.43
N SER A 204 -8.35 -0.62 -10.90
CA SER A 204 -8.47 -0.86 -9.46
C SER A 204 -7.11 -1.07 -8.81
N HIS A 205 -6.22 -1.83 -9.44
CA HIS A 205 -4.89 -2.12 -8.89
C HIS A 205 -4.01 -0.86 -8.74
N CYS A 206 -4.35 0.25 -9.42
CA CYS A 206 -3.64 1.52 -9.27
C CYS A 206 -4.02 2.28 -7.99
N VAL A 207 -5.18 1.98 -7.41
CA VAL A 207 -5.77 2.74 -6.30
C VAL A 207 -6.13 1.86 -5.10
N GLU A 208 -5.87 0.56 -5.18
CA GLU A 208 -6.01 -0.37 -4.07
C GLU A 208 -5.10 0.03 -2.91
N GLY A 209 -5.66 0.07 -1.69
CA GLY A 209 -4.94 0.50 -0.48
C GLY A 209 -4.62 2.00 -0.44
N VAL A 210 -4.99 2.78 -1.45
CA VAL A 210 -4.69 4.22 -1.53
C VAL A 210 -5.86 5.03 -0.97
N SER A 211 -5.61 5.81 0.08
CA SER A 211 -6.64 6.75 0.57
C SER A 211 -6.79 7.96 -0.37
N PRO A 212 -8.00 8.55 -0.50
CA PRO A 212 -8.21 9.76 -1.30
C PRO A 212 -7.27 10.92 -0.94
N GLN A 213 -6.85 11.03 0.32
CA GLN A 213 -5.97 12.10 0.80
C GLN A 213 -4.52 11.90 0.34
N GLN A 214 -4.12 10.66 0.05
CA GLN A 214 -2.79 10.31 -0.47
C GLN A 214 -2.69 10.45 -1.99
N LEU A 215 -3.80 10.73 -2.68
CA LEU A 215 -3.87 10.77 -4.13
C LEU A 215 -4.31 12.15 -4.64
N LYS A 216 -3.60 12.62 -5.66
CA LYS A 216 -3.99 13.75 -6.49
C LYS A 216 -3.90 13.36 -7.96
N VAL A 217 -4.41 14.21 -8.83
CA VAL A 217 -4.45 13.96 -10.27
C VAL A 217 -4.06 15.20 -11.07
N ASN A 218 -3.08 15.07 -11.97
CA ASN A 218 -2.84 16.05 -13.01
C ASN A 218 -3.66 15.68 -14.26
N VAL A 219 -4.73 16.42 -14.51
CA VAL A 219 -5.64 16.19 -15.65
C VAL A 219 -5.06 16.82 -16.91
N GLY A 220 -5.00 16.07 -18.02
CA GLY A 220 -4.44 16.53 -19.29
C GLY A 220 -2.92 16.69 -19.25
N GLU A 221 -2.26 15.85 -18.46
CA GLU A 221 -0.81 15.87 -18.31
C GLU A 221 -0.11 15.37 -19.59
N TYR A 222 1.02 15.99 -19.93
CA TYR A 222 1.83 15.62 -21.08
C TYR A 222 3.29 15.38 -20.70
N ASP A 223 3.84 16.16 -19.77
CA ASP A 223 5.26 16.13 -19.40
C ASP A 223 5.40 16.11 -17.87
N LEU A 224 5.68 14.92 -17.34
CA LEU A 224 5.82 14.68 -15.90
C LEU A 224 6.92 15.54 -15.25
N SER A 225 7.85 16.10 -16.03
CA SER A 225 8.87 17.02 -15.53
C SER A 225 8.32 18.41 -15.14
N ASN A 226 7.09 18.74 -15.54
CA ASN A 226 6.42 19.99 -15.15
C ASN A 226 6.01 20.02 -13.66
N GLY A 227 6.11 18.88 -12.98
CA GLY A 227 5.76 18.76 -11.56
C GLY A 227 4.26 18.71 -11.27
N ALA A 228 3.95 18.52 -9.99
CA ALA A 228 2.59 18.23 -9.52
C ALA A 228 1.88 19.44 -8.85
N GLU A 229 2.36 20.66 -9.06
CA GLU A 229 1.87 21.85 -8.35
C GLU A 229 0.38 22.13 -8.60
N ASN A 230 -0.13 21.76 -9.78
CA ASN A 230 -1.51 21.99 -10.19
C ASN A 230 -2.42 20.76 -9.99
N ALA A 231 -1.90 19.69 -9.36
CA ALA A 231 -2.62 18.43 -9.19
C ALA A 231 -3.88 18.64 -8.35
N LYS A 232 -4.99 18.08 -8.83
CA LYS A 232 -6.32 18.18 -8.23
C LYS A 232 -6.47 17.17 -7.11
N ALA A 233 -7.06 17.62 -6.00
CA ALA A 233 -7.34 16.75 -4.87
C ALA A 233 -8.43 15.73 -5.23
N VAL A 234 -8.22 14.49 -4.79
CA VAL A 234 -9.22 13.43 -4.88
C VAL A 234 -10.17 13.53 -3.69
N LYS A 235 -11.47 13.42 -3.98
CA LYS A 235 -12.54 13.39 -2.98
C LYS A 235 -12.88 11.96 -2.60
N ARG A 236 -13.06 11.08 -3.58
CA ARG A 236 -13.44 9.67 -3.39
C ARG A 236 -12.85 8.78 -4.47
N ILE A 237 -12.69 7.51 -4.14
CA ILE A 237 -12.24 6.45 -5.04
C ILE A 237 -13.27 5.33 -4.95
N TYR A 238 -13.79 4.89 -6.10
CA TYR A 238 -14.73 3.77 -6.19
C TYR A 238 -14.08 2.66 -7.01
N MET A 239 -13.60 1.61 -6.34
CA MET A 239 -13.16 0.37 -7.00
C MET A 239 -14.37 -0.51 -7.28
N HIS A 240 -14.34 -1.26 -8.38
CA HIS A 240 -15.42 -2.21 -8.68
C HIS A 240 -15.53 -3.30 -7.60
N ALA A 241 -16.73 -3.59 -7.11
CA ALA A 241 -16.95 -4.55 -6.00
C ALA A 241 -16.60 -6.02 -6.35
N ASP A 242 -16.52 -6.34 -7.64
CA ASP A 242 -16.09 -7.64 -8.16
C ASP A 242 -14.61 -7.68 -8.57
N TYR A 243 -13.83 -6.64 -8.26
CA TYR A 243 -12.40 -6.66 -8.50
C TYR A 243 -11.72 -7.83 -7.77
N GLN A 244 -10.92 -8.62 -8.48
CA GLN A 244 -10.28 -9.83 -7.97
C GLN A 244 -8.78 -9.85 -8.28
N LEU A 245 -7.97 -9.58 -7.26
CA LEU A 245 -6.51 -9.69 -7.34
C LEU A 245 -6.05 -11.11 -7.73
N ASN A 246 -6.70 -12.12 -7.16
CA ASN A 246 -6.33 -13.53 -7.27
C ASN A 246 -6.81 -14.22 -8.56
N VAL A 247 -7.52 -13.52 -9.44
CA VAL A 247 -8.03 -14.05 -10.72
C VAL A 247 -7.56 -13.14 -11.85
N GLU A 248 -6.25 -13.08 -12.08
CA GLU A 248 -5.61 -12.28 -13.14
C GLU A 248 -6.18 -10.84 -13.23
N LEU A 249 -6.40 -10.18 -12.09
CA LEU A 249 -6.99 -8.83 -12.00
C LEU A 249 -8.35 -8.71 -12.71
N ASP A 250 -9.28 -9.65 -12.53
CA ASP A 250 -10.62 -9.53 -13.12
C ASP A 250 -11.39 -8.32 -12.55
N ASN A 251 -12.21 -7.68 -13.39
CA ASN A 251 -12.93 -6.44 -13.07
C ASN A 251 -12.03 -5.29 -12.55
N ASP A 252 -10.83 -5.16 -13.11
CA ASP A 252 -9.85 -4.13 -12.76
C ASP A 252 -10.22 -2.75 -13.33
N ILE A 253 -11.13 -2.07 -12.61
CA ILE A 253 -11.66 -0.75 -12.98
C ILE A 253 -12.04 0.05 -11.73
N ALA A 254 -11.60 1.30 -11.69
CA ALA A 254 -11.92 2.24 -10.64
C ALA A 254 -12.29 3.62 -11.19
N LEU A 255 -13.17 4.31 -10.46
CA LEU A 255 -13.48 5.72 -10.67
C LEU A 255 -12.84 6.59 -9.59
N ILE A 256 -12.30 7.73 -10.00
CA ILE A 256 -11.81 8.77 -9.11
C ILE A 256 -12.74 9.99 -9.23
N GLU A 257 -13.29 10.44 -8.10
CA GLU A 257 -14.04 11.70 -7.98
C GLU A 257 -13.07 12.79 -7.49
N LEU A 258 -12.89 13.86 -8.25
CA LEU A 258 -12.16 15.05 -7.83
C LEU A 258 -13.01 15.92 -6.89
N VAL A 259 -12.35 16.68 -6.02
CA VAL A 259 -13.02 17.67 -5.15
C VAL A 259 -13.68 18.78 -5.98
N ASP A 260 -12.94 19.29 -6.96
CA ASP A 260 -13.36 20.36 -7.86
C ASP A 260 -13.47 19.83 -9.29
N SER A 261 -14.46 20.34 -10.03
CA SER A 261 -14.56 20.05 -11.45
C SER A 261 -13.47 20.74 -12.25
N VAL A 262 -13.07 20.09 -13.35
CA VAL A 262 -12.01 20.51 -14.26
C VAL A 262 -12.63 20.75 -15.63
N ASN A 263 -12.40 21.95 -16.18
CA ASN A 263 -12.81 22.28 -17.53
C ASN A 263 -11.73 21.82 -18.53
N ASN A 264 -11.77 20.54 -18.89
CA ASN A 264 -10.81 19.92 -19.80
C ASN A 264 -11.56 18.98 -20.78
N PRO A 265 -11.06 18.71 -22.00
CA PRO A 265 -11.69 17.76 -22.90
C PRO A 265 -11.78 16.36 -22.27
N ALA A 266 -12.95 15.74 -22.40
CA ALA A 266 -13.25 14.42 -21.87
C ALA A 266 -13.25 13.37 -22.99
N ILE A 267 -12.89 12.14 -22.63
CA ILE A 267 -13.09 10.97 -23.49
C ILE A 267 -14.41 10.26 -23.16
N THR A 268 -15.06 9.69 -24.18
CA THR A 268 -16.26 8.87 -24.01
C THR A 268 -15.93 7.39 -24.17
N LEU A 269 -16.70 6.51 -23.54
CA LEU A 269 -16.57 5.06 -23.68
C LEU A 269 -17.26 4.57 -24.95
N VAL A 270 -16.70 3.54 -25.58
CA VAL A 270 -17.32 2.82 -26.70
C VAL A 270 -18.44 1.91 -26.18
N ASP A 271 -19.54 1.79 -26.92
CA ASP A 271 -20.61 0.84 -26.56
C ASP A 271 -20.18 -0.63 -26.78
N LEU A 272 -20.88 -1.55 -26.13
CA LEU A 272 -20.54 -2.97 -26.15
C LEU A 272 -20.65 -3.59 -27.54
N ALA A 273 -21.68 -3.23 -28.31
CA ALA A 273 -21.92 -3.81 -29.63
C ALA A 273 -20.84 -3.36 -30.63
N ALA A 274 -20.45 -2.09 -30.60
CA ALA A 274 -19.34 -1.56 -31.37
C ALA A 274 -18.01 -2.21 -30.95
N THR A 275 -17.76 -2.37 -29.65
CA THR A 275 -16.57 -3.05 -29.11
C THR A 275 -16.44 -4.49 -29.64
N GLU A 276 -17.53 -5.25 -29.63
CA GLU A 276 -17.57 -6.60 -30.19
C GLU A 276 -17.34 -6.64 -31.70
N GLN A 277 -17.81 -5.63 -32.43
CA GLN A 277 -17.58 -5.54 -33.88
C GLN A 277 -16.12 -5.19 -34.17
N PHE A 278 -15.55 -4.21 -33.47
CA PHE A 278 -14.17 -3.76 -33.67
C PHE A 278 -13.14 -4.85 -33.36
N THR A 279 -13.40 -5.69 -32.35
CA THR A 279 -12.56 -6.86 -32.03
C THR A 279 -12.60 -7.91 -33.14
N LYS A 280 -13.77 -8.19 -33.72
CA LYS A 280 -13.91 -9.12 -34.88
C LYS A 280 -13.20 -8.60 -36.14
N ASP A 281 -13.14 -7.28 -36.28
CA ASP A 281 -12.51 -6.61 -37.42
C ASP A 281 -11.00 -6.36 -37.23
N ASN A 282 -10.41 -6.80 -36.11
CA ASN A 282 -9.01 -6.55 -35.74
C ASN A 282 -8.62 -5.07 -35.86
N ARG A 283 -9.52 -4.17 -35.45
CA ARG A 283 -9.32 -2.73 -35.61
C ARG A 283 -8.07 -2.27 -34.85
N THR A 284 -7.39 -1.29 -35.46
CA THR A 284 -6.28 -0.58 -34.82
C THR A 284 -6.79 0.24 -33.63
N VAL A 285 -6.05 0.14 -32.54
CA VAL A 285 -6.26 0.87 -31.29
C VAL A 285 -4.94 1.51 -30.86
N THR A 286 -5.02 2.58 -30.11
CA THR A 286 -3.86 3.34 -29.63
C THR A 286 -3.86 3.34 -28.11
N VAL A 287 -2.74 2.94 -27.49
CA VAL A 287 -2.51 3.12 -26.06
C VAL A 287 -1.53 4.27 -25.85
N VAL A 288 -1.72 5.04 -24.78
CA VAL A 288 -0.89 6.20 -24.42
C VAL A 288 -0.49 6.14 -22.97
N GLY A 289 0.70 6.64 -22.66
CA GLY A 289 1.22 6.64 -21.29
C GLY A 289 2.69 7.02 -21.18
N TRP A 290 3.22 6.86 -19.97
CA TRP A 290 4.61 7.15 -19.58
C TRP A 290 5.36 5.87 -19.17
N GLY A 291 4.90 4.73 -19.66
CA GLY A 291 5.47 3.43 -19.34
C GLY A 291 6.88 3.23 -19.90
N GLY A 292 7.52 2.19 -19.35
CA GLY A 292 8.85 1.75 -19.72
C GLY A 292 8.99 1.51 -21.22
N ARG A 293 10.13 1.93 -21.77
CA ARG A 293 10.39 1.92 -23.22
C ARG A 293 11.14 0.68 -23.69
N GLN A 294 11.53 -0.15 -22.73
CA GLN A 294 12.25 -1.38 -22.97
C GLN A 294 11.36 -2.56 -22.60
N GLY A 295 11.01 -3.37 -23.59
CA GLY A 295 10.29 -4.62 -23.36
C GLY A 295 11.18 -5.69 -22.73
N TYR A 296 10.55 -6.72 -22.19
CA TYR A 296 11.23 -7.89 -21.63
C TYR A 296 10.40 -9.16 -21.95
N PRO A 297 11.05 -10.33 -22.01
CA PRO A 297 10.40 -11.57 -22.44
C PRO A 297 9.41 -12.09 -21.38
N ALA A 298 8.63 -13.09 -21.77
CA ALA A 298 7.66 -13.74 -20.87
C ALA A 298 8.30 -14.41 -19.64
N THR A 299 9.57 -14.83 -19.73
CA THR A 299 10.32 -15.43 -18.62
C THR A 299 10.78 -14.42 -17.56
N GLY A 300 10.26 -13.20 -17.59
CA GLY A 300 10.59 -12.14 -16.64
C GLY A 300 11.75 -11.24 -17.08
N GLY A 301 11.90 -10.14 -16.35
CA GLY A 301 12.87 -9.08 -16.58
C GLY A 301 12.36 -7.74 -16.08
N SER A 302 13.23 -6.74 -16.04
CA SER A 302 12.87 -5.37 -15.68
C SER A 302 12.68 -4.52 -16.94
N THR A 303 11.64 -3.69 -16.96
CA THR A 303 11.60 -2.57 -17.90
C THR A 303 12.49 -1.42 -17.43
N SER A 304 12.81 -0.49 -18.32
CA SER A 304 13.59 0.70 -18.00
C SER A 304 13.21 1.87 -18.89
N SER A 305 13.88 3.01 -18.69
CA SER A 305 13.83 4.14 -19.60
C SER A 305 12.47 4.87 -19.59
N PHE A 306 11.85 5.03 -18.42
CA PHE A 306 10.60 5.77 -18.26
C PHE A 306 10.72 7.21 -18.81
N PRO A 307 9.86 7.62 -19.77
CA PRO A 307 9.89 8.95 -20.34
C PRO A 307 9.05 9.94 -19.54
N ASP A 308 9.51 11.19 -19.42
CA ASP A 308 8.70 12.26 -18.83
C ASP A 308 7.57 12.71 -19.78
N LYS A 309 7.83 12.69 -21.09
CA LYS A 309 6.83 13.07 -22.11
C LYS A 309 5.91 11.91 -22.44
N LEU A 310 4.68 12.21 -22.78
CA LEU A 310 3.67 11.22 -23.17
C LEU A 310 4.04 10.52 -24.49
N HIS A 311 3.77 9.22 -24.53
CA HIS A 311 4.02 8.37 -25.68
C HIS A 311 2.75 7.68 -26.15
N GLN A 312 2.78 7.18 -27.38
CA GLN A 312 1.70 6.39 -27.96
C GLN A 312 2.22 5.22 -28.78
N VAL A 313 1.45 4.14 -28.82
CA VAL A 313 1.68 3.02 -29.73
C VAL A 313 0.37 2.44 -30.25
N ASP A 314 0.37 2.08 -31.52
CA ASP A 314 -0.76 1.42 -32.17
C ASP A 314 -0.64 -0.10 -32.06
N LEU A 315 -1.75 -0.75 -31.70
CA LEU A 315 -1.93 -2.19 -31.55
C LEU A 315 -3.16 -2.67 -32.34
N GLN A 316 -3.35 -3.98 -32.48
CA GLN A 316 -4.53 -4.58 -33.08
C GLN A 316 -5.36 -5.33 -32.04
N LEU A 317 -6.67 -5.10 -32.07
CA LEU A 317 -7.60 -5.82 -31.21
C LEU A 317 -7.66 -7.31 -31.54
N LEU A 318 -7.91 -8.11 -30.50
CA LEU A 318 -8.20 -9.53 -30.57
C LEU A 318 -9.58 -9.83 -30.01
N THR A 319 -10.23 -10.84 -30.57
CA THR A 319 -11.33 -11.51 -29.85
C THR A 319 -10.77 -12.30 -28.66
N ASN A 320 -11.56 -12.49 -27.60
CA ASN A 320 -11.11 -13.23 -26.42
C ASN A 320 -10.67 -14.66 -26.77
N ASN A 321 -11.35 -15.30 -27.73
CA ASN A 321 -10.94 -16.63 -28.24
C ASN A 321 -9.56 -16.60 -28.90
N GLN A 322 -9.26 -15.59 -29.71
CA GLN A 322 -7.91 -15.44 -30.30
C GLN A 322 -6.87 -15.19 -29.22
N CYS A 323 -7.16 -14.32 -28.25
CA CYS A 323 -6.26 -14.01 -27.14
C CYS A 323 -5.91 -15.27 -26.33
N LYS A 324 -6.93 -16.03 -25.90
CA LYS A 324 -6.74 -17.30 -25.18
C LYS A 324 -5.88 -18.30 -25.95
N HIS A 325 -6.13 -18.45 -27.25
CA HIS A 325 -5.35 -19.38 -28.07
C HIS A 325 -3.90 -18.95 -28.25
N ILE A 326 -3.66 -17.66 -28.48
CA ILE A 326 -2.30 -17.11 -28.61
C ILE A 326 -1.53 -17.29 -27.30
N LEU A 327 -2.12 -16.85 -26.17
CA LEU A 327 -1.50 -16.98 -24.85
C LEU A 327 -1.23 -18.43 -24.47
N ALA A 328 -2.16 -19.35 -24.72
CA ALA A 328 -1.97 -20.78 -24.43
C ALA A 328 -0.81 -21.37 -25.26
N GLN A 329 -0.74 -21.03 -26.54
CA GLN A 329 0.34 -21.48 -27.40
C GLN A 329 1.69 -20.94 -26.91
N SER A 330 1.79 -19.62 -26.72
CA SER A 330 3.04 -18.97 -26.32
C SER A 330 3.48 -19.37 -24.91
N SER A 331 2.53 -19.61 -24.00
CA SER A 331 2.84 -20.14 -22.66
C SER A 331 3.39 -21.56 -22.72
N THR A 332 2.85 -22.41 -23.61
CA THR A 332 3.39 -23.77 -23.86
C THR A 332 4.80 -23.73 -24.45
N GLU A 333 5.13 -22.68 -25.20
CA GLU A 333 6.45 -22.49 -25.79
C GLU A 333 7.46 -21.89 -24.81
N ALA A 334 7.02 -21.01 -23.90
CA ALA A 334 7.88 -20.24 -23.00
C ALA A 334 8.06 -20.87 -21.60
N PHE A 335 7.08 -21.64 -21.12
CA PHE A 335 7.06 -22.20 -19.76
C PHE A 335 6.95 -23.73 -19.77
N GLU A 336 7.36 -24.37 -18.68
CA GLU A 336 7.24 -25.81 -18.53
C GLU A 336 5.77 -26.22 -18.35
N GLY A 337 5.21 -26.94 -19.32
CA GLY A 337 3.84 -27.40 -19.25
C GLY A 337 3.20 -27.52 -20.62
N THR A 338 1.90 -27.81 -20.64
CA THR A 338 1.08 -27.69 -21.84
C THR A 338 -0.19 -26.96 -21.45
N TYR A 339 -0.35 -25.78 -22.00
CA TYR A 339 -1.46 -24.89 -21.71
C TYR A 339 -2.44 -24.94 -22.88
N THR A 340 -3.72 -25.01 -22.55
CA THR A 340 -4.83 -24.92 -23.48
C THR A 340 -5.56 -23.59 -23.28
N ALA A 341 -6.40 -23.21 -24.25
CA ALA A 341 -7.19 -21.98 -24.14
C ALA A 341 -8.11 -21.94 -22.91
N ASN A 342 -8.44 -23.09 -22.31
CA ASN A 342 -9.24 -23.16 -21.08
C ASN A 342 -8.43 -22.89 -19.81
N ASP A 343 -7.10 -22.99 -19.90
CA ASP A 343 -6.19 -22.74 -18.78
C ASP A 343 -5.77 -21.26 -18.71
N ILE A 344 -6.26 -20.44 -19.64
CA ILE A 344 -5.94 -19.00 -19.73
C ILE A 344 -7.12 -18.20 -19.16
N GLY A 345 -6.87 -17.40 -18.12
CA GLY A 345 -7.87 -16.68 -17.32
C GLY A 345 -8.54 -15.46 -17.96
N ILE A 346 -8.53 -15.32 -19.30
CA ILE A 346 -9.19 -14.19 -19.98
C ILE A 346 -10.72 -14.28 -19.83
N THR A 347 -11.31 -13.33 -19.10
CA THR A 347 -12.76 -13.23 -18.88
C THR A 347 -13.44 -12.34 -19.92
N ASP A 348 -14.77 -12.24 -19.89
CA ASP A 348 -15.51 -11.32 -20.76
C ASP A 348 -15.26 -9.84 -20.37
N ALA A 349 -14.95 -9.57 -19.10
CA ALA A 349 -14.52 -8.27 -18.59
C ALA A 349 -13.18 -7.80 -19.17
N MET A 350 -12.47 -8.65 -19.89
CA MET A 350 -11.18 -8.36 -20.52
C MET A 350 -11.29 -8.21 -22.04
N ILE A 351 -10.36 -7.45 -22.60
CA ILE A 351 -10.12 -7.26 -24.03
C ILE A 351 -8.61 -7.25 -24.28
N CYS A 352 -8.14 -7.90 -25.36
CA CYS A 352 -6.72 -7.97 -25.66
C CYS A 352 -6.35 -7.17 -26.89
N ALA A 353 -5.14 -6.62 -26.89
CA ALA A 353 -4.54 -5.98 -28.05
C ALA A 353 -3.06 -6.33 -28.16
N PHE A 354 -2.57 -6.54 -29.38
CA PHE A 354 -1.17 -6.86 -29.62
C PHE A 354 -0.70 -6.47 -31.03
N ILE A 355 0.60 -6.62 -31.27
CA ILE A 355 1.19 -6.60 -32.61
C ILE A 355 1.86 -7.96 -32.86
N PRO A 356 1.57 -8.62 -34.01
CA PRO A 356 2.31 -9.82 -34.40
C PRO A 356 3.82 -9.58 -34.46
N GLY A 357 4.61 -10.45 -33.83
CA GLY A 357 6.07 -10.30 -33.72
C GLY A 357 6.54 -9.54 -32.47
N GLY A 358 5.62 -9.07 -31.62
CA GLY A 358 5.94 -8.33 -30.41
C GLY A 358 6.62 -7.00 -30.68
N GLY A 359 7.42 -6.54 -29.71
CA GLY A 359 8.21 -5.31 -29.77
C GLY A 359 7.39 -4.02 -29.71
N LYS A 360 6.06 -4.11 -29.64
CA LYS A 360 5.12 -3.01 -29.43
C LYS A 360 4.07 -3.35 -28.38
N GLY A 361 3.84 -2.46 -27.41
CA GLY A 361 2.83 -2.68 -26.37
C GLY A 361 2.95 -1.72 -25.19
N SER A 362 1.90 -1.69 -24.36
CA SER A 362 1.95 -1.09 -23.03
C SER A 362 2.93 -1.86 -22.14
N CYS A 363 3.54 -1.14 -21.19
CA CYS A 363 4.49 -1.68 -20.23
C CYS A 363 4.16 -1.21 -18.81
N GLN A 364 4.98 -1.59 -17.84
CA GLN A 364 4.92 -1.01 -16.49
C GLN A 364 4.96 0.51 -16.63
N GLY A 365 4.02 1.15 -15.95
CA GLY A 365 3.84 2.58 -16.00
C GLY A 365 2.72 3.09 -16.90
N ASP A 366 2.17 2.23 -17.75
CA ASP A 366 0.97 2.55 -18.53
C ASP A 366 -0.33 2.10 -17.85
N SER A 367 -0.24 1.35 -16.74
CA SER A 367 -1.37 0.81 -15.98
C SER A 367 -2.45 1.85 -15.70
N GLY A 368 -3.73 1.49 -15.82
CA GLY A 368 -4.85 2.41 -15.66
C GLY A 368 -5.04 3.42 -16.81
N GLY A 369 -4.07 3.57 -17.71
CA GLY A 369 -4.15 4.41 -18.89
C GLY A 369 -5.17 3.91 -19.93
N PRO A 370 -5.65 4.78 -20.84
CA PRO A 370 -6.68 4.42 -21.80
C PRO A 370 -6.14 3.65 -23.01
N LEU A 371 -6.84 2.57 -23.38
CA LEU A 371 -6.80 2.00 -24.72
C LEU A 371 -7.89 2.64 -25.56
N MET A 372 -7.52 3.30 -26.65
CA MET A 372 -8.41 4.16 -27.43
C MET A 372 -8.59 3.66 -28.86
N ILE A 373 -9.73 3.98 -29.45
CA ILE A 373 -10.05 3.70 -30.85
C ILE A 373 -10.58 4.96 -31.52
N ASN A 374 -10.14 5.19 -32.76
CA ASN A 374 -10.69 6.24 -33.59
C ASN A 374 -11.93 5.72 -34.33
N THR A 375 -13.09 6.26 -33.98
CA THR A 375 -14.38 5.93 -34.60
C THR A 375 -14.85 7.04 -35.54
N ASN A 376 -16.02 6.88 -36.14
CA ASN A 376 -16.61 7.94 -36.95
C ASN A 376 -17.05 9.16 -36.11
N GLU A 377 -17.06 9.03 -34.78
CA GLU A 377 -17.46 10.06 -33.82
C GLU A 377 -16.25 10.73 -33.15
N GLY A 378 -15.03 10.29 -33.48
CA GLY A 378 -13.78 10.75 -32.88
C GLY A 378 -13.11 9.66 -32.05
N TRP A 379 -12.16 10.07 -31.19
CA TRP A 379 -11.49 9.16 -30.28
C TRP A 379 -12.41 8.77 -29.12
N GLN A 380 -12.49 7.48 -28.86
CA GLN A 380 -13.26 6.90 -27.76
C GLN A 380 -12.42 5.84 -27.04
N GLN A 381 -12.68 5.64 -25.75
CA GLN A 381 -11.97 4.64 -24.96
C GLN A 381 -12.68 3.29 -25.06
N ILE A 382 -11.91 2.26 -25.39
CA ILE A 382 -12.40 0.88 -25.52
C ILE A 382 -11.88 -0.02 -24.39
N GLY A 383 -10.75 0.35 -23.75
CA GLY A 383 -10.26 -0.36 -22.58
C GLY A 383 -9.36 0.44 -21.65
N ILE A 384 -8.87 -0.22 -20.61
CA ILE A 384 -8.01 0.32 -19.56
C ILE A 384 -6.82 -0.64 -19.42
N VAL A 385 -5.58 -0.14 -19.44
CA VAL A 385 -4.38 -0.99 -19.27
C VAL A 385 -4.43 -1.70 -17.92
N SER A 386 -4.32 -3.03 -17.92
CA SER A 386 -4.44 -3.85 -16.71
C SER A 386 -3.21 -4.73 -16.48
N TRP A 387 -2.98 -5.76 -17.29
CA TRP A 387 -1.87 -6.71 -17.10
C TRP A 387 -1.35 -7.31 -18.41
N GLY A 388 -0.27 -8.09 -18.30
CA GLY A 388 0.31 -8.88 -19.40
C GLY A 388 1.44 -9.78 -18.92
N ILE A 389 1.82 -10.76 -19.74
CA ILE A 389 2.97 -11.65 -19.50
C ILE A 389 4.15 -11.15 -20.34
N GLY A 390 5.26 -10.80 -19.69
CA GLY A 390 6.30 -10.02 -20.36
C GLY A 390 5.82 -8.59 -20.68
N CYS A 391 6.69 -7.80 -21.32
CA CYS A 391 6.29 -6.50 -21.83
C CYS A 391 6.61 -6.40 -23.32
N ALA A 392 5.56 -6.25 -24.12
CA ALA A 392 5.60 -6.30 -25.58
C ALA A 392 6.34 -7.55 -26.11
N ALA A 393 6.25 -8.66 -25.38
CA ALA A 393 6.83 -9.93 -25.79
C ALA A 393 6.07 -10.51 -26.99
N ASP A 394 6.78 -11.16 -27.91
CA ASP A 394 6.14 -11.83 -29.03
C ASP A 394 5.26 -12.98 -28.53
N GLY A 395 4.04 -13.08 -29.06
CA GLY A 395 3.06 -14.09 -28.64
C GLY A 395 2.35 -13.83 -27.30
N PHE A 396 2.65 -12.71 -26.61
CA PHE A 396 1.98 -12.36 -25.36
C PHE A 396 1.24 -11.01 -25.49
N PRO A 397 -0.05 -11.05 -25.91
CA PRO A 397 -0.90 -9.86 -25.95
C PRO A 397 -0.99 -9.14 -24.61
N GLY A 398 -1.09 -7.81 -24.66
CA GLY A 398 -1.50 -7.02 -23.49
C GLY A 398 -2.99 -7.22 -23.23
N VAL A 399 -3.36 -7.24 -21.95
CA VAL A 399 -4.72 -7.41 -21.46
C VAL A 399 -5.21 -6.12 -20.83
N TYR A 400 -6.42 -5.75 -21.20
CA TYR A 400 -7.05 -4.49 -20.83
C TYR A 400 -8.44 -4.79 -20.29
N THR A 401 -8.92 -3.98 -19.34
CA THR A 401 -10.33 -4.05 -18.92
C THR A 401 -11.23 -3.54 -20.04
N ARG A 402 -12.27 -4.31 -20.39
CA ARG A 402 -13.25 -3.98 -21.42
C ARG A 402 -14.24 -2.94 -20.89
N SER A 403 -13.87 -1.66 -21.01
CA SER A 403 -14.63 -0.51 -20.48
C SER A 403 -16.13 -0.54 -20.80
N ALA A 404 -16.52 -0.99 -22.01
CA ALA A 404 -17.90 -1.04 -22.46
C ALA A 404 -18.83 -1.87 -21.55
N LEU A 405 -18.33 -2.92 -20.89
CA LEU A 405 -19.12 -3.74 -19.97
C LEU A 405 -19.48 -3.01 -18.67
N PHE A 406 -18.71 -1.99 -18.30
CA PHE A 406 -18.86 -1.26 -17.05
C PHE A 406 -19.60 0.07 -17.22
N THR A 407 -20.14 0.37 -18.41
CA THR A 407 -20.83 1.63 -18.67
C THR A 407 -21.99 1.88 -17.70
N ASN A 408 -22.75 0.83 -17.34
CA ASN A 408 -23.83 0.95 -16.36
C ASN A 408 -23.30 1.30 -14.97
N TRP A 409 -22.28 0.58 -14.50
CA TRP A 409 -21.62 0.84 -13.23
C TRP A 409 -21.04 2.26 -13.15
N VAL A 410 -20.39 2.72 -14.24
CA VAL A 410 -19.91 4.11 -14.35
C VAL A 410 -21.06 5.10 -14.22
N ASN A 411 -22.19 4.88 -14.92
CA ASN A 411 -23.34 5.78 -14.87
C ASN A 411 -24.05 5.77 -13.50
N GLU A 412 -24.18 4.60 -12.87
CA GLU A 412 -24.76 4.44 -11.52
C GLU A 412 -24.02 5.30 -10.50
N ILE A 413 -22.69 5.36 -10.58
CA ILE A 413 -21.87 6.18 -9.68
C ILE A 413 -21.86 7.65 -10.11
N THR A 414 -21.59 7.93 -11.38
CA THR A 414 -21.33 9.30 -11.85
C THR A 414 -22.58 10.15 -12.04
N GLN A 415 -23.75 9.52 -12.23
CA GLN A 415 -25.03 10.17 -12.53
C GLN A 415 -26.20 9.64 -11.69
N GLY A 416 -25.96 8.66 -10.81
CA GLY A 416 -26.98 8.01 -9.99
C GLY A 416 -26.74 8.20 -8.49
N ILE A 417 -27.13 7.20 -7.71
CA ILE A 417 -26.84 7.10 -6.27
C ILE A 417 -25.58 6.29 -6.07
N ALA A 418 -24.53 6.94 -5.57
CA ALA A 418 -23.24 6.32 -5.29
C ALA A 418 -23.09 6.00 -3.79
N ILE A 419 -22.45 4.87 -3.52
CA ILE A 419 -21.97 4.42 -2.20
C ILE A 419 -20.64 3.68 -2.42
N ASP A 420 -19.79 3.62 -1.40
CA ASP A 420 -18.61 2.76 -1.40
C ASP A 420 -18.99 1.33 -1.80
N GLN A 421 -18.23 0.76 -2.73
CA GLN A 421 -18.61 -0.47 -3.44
C GLN A 421 -18.26 -1.74 -2.65
N SER A 422 -17.31 -1.65 -1.71
CA SER A 422 -16.88 -2.75 -0.86
C SER A 422 -16.63 -2.24 0.56
N ILE A 423 -17.24 -2.89 1.54
CA ILE A 423 -17.07 -2.61 2.96
C ILE A 423 -16.66 -3.91 3.65
N ASP A 424 -15.44 -3.95 4.17
CA ASP A 424 -14.95 -5.08 4.95
C ASP A 424 -14.81 -4.69 6.42
N PHE A 425 -15.58 -5.35 7.28
CA PHE A 425 -15.40 -5.25 8.74
C PHE A 425 -14.22 -6.09 9.23
N THR A 426 -13.48 -6.74 8.35
CA THR A 426 -12.30 -7.56 8.65
C THR A 426 -12.60 -8.64 9.70
N ILE A 427 -11.59 -9.04 10.47
CA ILE A 427 -11.69 -10.05 11.53
C ILE A 427 -12.16 -9.39 12.82
N GLN A 428 -13.27 -9.90 13.37
CA GLN A 428 -13.94 -9.37 14.54
C GLN A 428 -14.04 -10.39 15.68
N ALA A 429 -13.89 -9.90 16.90
CA ALA A 429 -14.07 -10.69 18.10
C ALA A 429 -15.55 -11.02 18.30
N GLN A 430 -15.86 -12.27 18.65
CA GLN A 430 -17.23 -12.65 18.95
C GLN A 430 -17.84 -11.73 20.03
N THR A 431 -19.09 -11.33 19.83
CA THR A 431 -19.88 -10.42 20.68
C THR A 431 -19.49 -8.94 20.66
N GLN A 432 -18.51 -8.56 19.83
CA GLN A 432 -18.16 -7.17 19.60
C GLN A 432 -18.95 -6.63 18.40
N ALA A 433 -19.90 -5.74 18.65
CA ALA A 433 -20.61 -5.06 17.56
C ALA A 433 -19.72 -3.95 16.97
N GLN A 434 -19.74 -3.83 15.65
CA GLN A 434 -19.04 -2.78 14.93
C GLN A 434 -20.02 -1.92 14.14
N SER A 435 -19.65 -0.67 13.90
CA SER A 435 -20.44 0.28 13.12
C SER A 435 -19.52 1.12 12.23
N VAL A 436 -19.95 1.36 11.00
CA VAL A 436 -19.31 2.31 10.08
C VAL A 436 -20.35 3.29 9.56
N GLU A 437 -19.94 4.53 9.31
CA GLU A 437 -20.75 5.51 8.60
C GLU A 437 -20.35 5.51 7.12
N LEU A 438 -21.33 5.29 6.25
CA LEU A 438 -21.14 5.29 4.81
C LEU A 438 -21.73 6.56 4.21
N ASP A 439 -20.96 7.21 3.33
CA ASP A 439 -21.46 8.31 2.52
C ASP A 439 -22.33 7.76 1.38
N VAL A 440 -23.57 8.25 1.30
CA VAL A 440 -24.45 8.03 0.15
C VAL A 440 -24.62 9.34 -0.59
N VAL A 441 -24.30 9.35 -1.88
CA VAL A 441 -24.22 10.56 -2.70
C VAL A 441 -25.25 10.47 -3.83
N ASN A 442 -26.00 11.54 -4.04
CA ASN A 442 -26.89 11.66 -5.18
C ASN A 442 -26.24 12.52 -6.26
N ASN A 443 -25.62 11.86 -7.25
CA ASN A 443 -25.02 12.53 -8.42
C ASN A 443 -26.04 12.75 -9.55
N SER A 444 -27.31 12.38 -9.37
CA SER A 444 -28.36 12.64 -10.36
C SER A 444 -28.85 14.10 -10.33
N GLU A 445 -29.58 14.50 -11.36
CA GLU A 445 -30.22 15.82 -11.45
C GLU A 445 -31.54 15.92 -10.64
N LEU A 446 -32.00 14.82 -10.05
CA LEU A 446 -33.29 14.71 -9.39
C LEU A 446 -33.12 14.49 -7.88
N THR A 447 -34.16 14.85 -7.10
CA THR A 447 -34.22 14.42 -5.70
C THR A 447 -34.63 12.95 -5.65
N ALA A 448 -33.84 12.12 -4.98
CA ALA A 448 -34.10 10.69 -4.85
C ALA A 448 -34.73 10.38 -3.49
N ASN A 449 -35.67 9.42 -3.46
CA ASN A 449 -36.26 8.92 -2.22
C ASN A 449 -35.79 7.49 -2.01
N LEU A 450 -34.81 7.32 -1.13
CA LEU A 450 -34.08 6.06 -1.04
C LEU A 450 -34.73 5.11 -0.05
N THR A 451 -34.72 3.83 -0.39
CA THR A 451 -34.89 2.74 0.57
C THR A 451 -33.70 1.80 0.47
N PHE A 452 -33.34 1.18 1.59
CA PHE A 452 -32.19 0.31 1.70
C PHE A 452 -32.63 -1.08 2.16
N ALA A 453 -32.03 -2.10 1.55
CA ALA A 453 -32.17 -3.48 1.98
C ALA A 453 -30.80 -4.15 2.04
N ILE A 454 -30.69 -5.21 2.84
CA ILE A 454 -29.51 -6.07 2.87
C ILE A 454 -29.95 -7.43 2.35
N ASP A 455 -29.27 -7.93 1.32
CA ASP A 455 -29.40 -9.29 0.82
C ASP A 455 -28.19 -10.12 1.26
N GLY A 456 -28.39 -11.22 1.98
CA GLY A 456 -27.32 -12.06 2.52
C GLY A 456 -27.37 -12.21 4.05
N ALA A 457 -26.21 -12.13 4.71
CA ALA A 457 -26.08 -12.38 6.14
C ALA A 457 -26.88 -11.39 7.00
N THR A 458 -27.63 -11.91 7.97
CA THR A 458 -28.50 -11.13 8.87
C THR A 458 -27.77 -10.41 9.99
N ASN A 459 -26.45 -10.63 10.11
CA ASN A 459 -25.58 -9.98 11.08
C ASN A 459 -25.33 -8.51 10.73
N PHE A 460 -25.63 -8.11 9.49
CA PHE A 460 -25.57 -6.72 9.05
C PHE A 460 -26.92 -6.03 9.19
N THR A 461 -26.91 -4.80 9.70
CA THR A 461 -28.13 -3.99 9.87
C THR A 461 -27.88 -2.52 9.57
N ILE A 462 -28.91 -1.83 9.09
CA ILE A 462 -28.92 -0.38 8.88
C ILE A 462 -29.85 0.24 9.93
N THR A 463 -29.37 1.20 10.71
CA THR A 463 -30.11 1.70 11.90
C THR A 463 -30.46 3.18 11.88
N ASN A 464 -29.82 3.99 11.03
CA ASN A 464 -30.01 5.46 11.04
C ASN A 464 -29.96 6.01 9.60
N ASP A 465 -31.13 6.25 9.02
CA ASP A 465 -31.33 6.58 7.60
C ASP A 465 -31.71 8.06 7.42
N THR A 466 -30.74 8.96 7.61
CA THR A 466 -30.90 10.35 7.15
C THR A 466 -31.04 10.46 5.62
N CYS A 467 -30.82 9.34 4.92
CA CYS A 467 -30.80 9.21 3.47
C CYS A 467 -32.15 8.96 2.80
N ASN A 468 -33.26 8.95 3.54
CA ASN A 468 -34.60 8.71 2.98
C ASN A 468 -34.99 9.65 1.83
N SER A 469 -34.52 10.89 1.84
CA SER A 469 -34.69 11.84 0.73
C SER A 469 -33.43 12.67 0.56
N ILE A 470 -32.81 12.58 -0.60
CA ILE A 470 -31.53 13.22 -0.90
C ILE A 470 -31.67 14.11 -2.13
N ALA A 471 -31.39 15.40 -1.96
CA ALA A 471 -31.43 16.36 -3.06
C ALA A 471 -30.32 16.07 -4.08
N ALA A 472 -30.50 16.52 -5.32
CA ALA A 472 -29.48 16.46 -6.37
C ALA A 472 -28.15 17.10 -5.88
N GLY A 473 -27.04 16.41 -6.07
CA GLY A 473 -25.70 16.80 -5.64
C GLY A 473 -25.42 16.70 -4.14
N ALA A 474 -26.39 16.26 -3.33
CA ALA A 474 -26.21 16.15 -1.88
C ALA A 474 -25.56 14.82 -1.46
N THR A 475 -25.04 14.79 -0.23
CA THR A 475 -24.54 13.61 0.45
C THR A 475 -25.30 13.46 1.78
N CYS A 476 -25.58 12.23 2.17
CA CYS A 476 -26.11 11.86 3.49
C CYS A 476 -25.27 10.71 4.06
N GLN A 477 -25.47 10.41 5.34
CA GLN A 477 -24.78 9.32 6.02
C GLN A 477 -25.74 8.17 6.33
N LEU A 478 -25.28 6.96 6.02
CA LEU A 478 -25.93 5.69 6.30
C LEU A 478 -25.12 4.94 7.36
N GLN A 479 -25.70 4.65 8.51
CA GLN A 479 -25.03 3.83 9.53
C GLN A 479 -25.23 2.34 9.24
N LEU A 480 -24.14 1.65 8.92
CA LEU A 480 -24.09 0.20 8.76
C LEU A 480 -23.49 -0.43 10.03
N ASN A 481 -24.13 -1.45 10.56
CA ASN A 481 -23.65 -2.18 11.73
C ASN A 481 -23.46 -3.65 11.41
N TYR A 482 -22.47 -4.24 12.08
CA TYR A 482 -22.20 -5.65 12.09
C TYR A 482 -22.27 -6.20 13.51
N ASP A 483 -23.14 -7.17 13.75
CA ASP A 483 -23.23 -7.92 15.00
C ASP A 483 -22.39 -9.19 14.91
N ALA A 484 -21.21 -9.20 15.56
CA ALA A 484 -20.30 -10.35 15.58
C ALA A 484 -20.76 -11.48 16.53
N ALA A 485 -22.06 -11.76 16.64
CA ALA A 485 -22.57 -12.84 17.50
C ALA A 485 -22.25 -14.25 16.97
N ASN A 486 -22.30 -14.44 15.64
CA ASN A 486 -22.15 -15.74 14.99
C ASN A 486 -20.74 -15.90 14.41
N VAL A 487 -20.03 -16.96 14.80
CA VAL A 487 -18.69 -17.30 14.29
C VAL A 487 -18.74 -17.70 12.82
N GLY A 488 -17.73 -17.29 12.04
CA GLY A 488 -17.59 -17.60 10.61
C GLY A 488 -17.48 -16.36 9.73
N LYS A 489 -17.31 -16.58 8.42
CA LYS A 489 -17.35 -15.55 7.38
C LYS A 489 -18.80 -15.21 7.04
N HIS A 490 -19.11 -13.92 6.94
CA HIS A 490 -20.43 -13.39 6.65
C HIS A 490 -20.33 -12.41 5.49
N ASN A 491 -21.18 -12.60 4.47
CA ASN A 491 -21.22 -11.73 3.30
C ASN A 491 -22.67 -11.27 3.05
N ALA A 492 -22.82 -10.05 2.58
CA ALA A 492 -24.09 -9.48 2.17
C ALA A 492 -23.90 -8.38 1.12
N THR A 493 -25.00 -7.88 0.57
CA THR A 493 -25.01 -6.74 -0.35
C THR A 493 -26.03 -5.71 0.12
N ILE A 494 -25.62 -4.44 0.18
CA ILE A 494 -26.55 -3.31 0.33
C ILE A 494 -27.20 -3.06 -1.01
N MET A 495 -28.52 -3.18 -1.04
CA MET A 495 -29.38 -2.84 -2.17
C MET A 495 -30.02 -1.48 -1.91
N ILE A 496 -29.92 -0.58 -2.88
CA ILE A 496 -30.52 0.75 -2.84
C ILE A 496 -31.65 0.78 -3.87
N ASP A 497 -32.82 1.27 -3.49
CA ASP A 497 -33.91 1.60 -4.42
C ASP A 497 -34.20 3.09 -4.33
N SER A 498 -34.10 3.80 -5.45
CA SER A 498 -34.33 5.25 -5.56
C SER A 498 -35.81 5.63 -5.68
N GLY A 499 -36.69 4.63 -5.86
CA GLY A 499 -38.10 4.81 -6.16
C GLY A 499 -38.37 5.37 -7.57
N SER A 500 -37.37 5.45 -8.44
CA SER A 500 -37.45 6.04 -9.78
C SER A 500 -36.60 5.28 -10.79
N SER A 501 -37.18 4.94 -11.95
CA SER A 501 -36.42 4.36 -13.07
C SER A 501 -35.43 5.34 -13.71
N ASP A 502 -35.57 6.63 -13.43
CA ASP A 502 -34.72 7.68 -14.00
C ASP A 502 -33.45 7.91 -13.15
N ILE A 503 -33.34 7.27 -11.99
CA ILE A 503 -32.21 7.40 -11.08
C ILE A 503 -31.63 6.01 -10.83
N ALA A 504 -30.53 5.71 -11.52
CA ALA A 504 -29.78 4.49 -11.29
C ALA A 504 -29.13 4.49 -9.90
N THR A 505 -28.89 3.32 -9.36
CA THR A 505 -28.37 3.13 -8.00
C THR A 505 -27.23 2.13 -8.03
N SER A 506 -26.09 2.46 -7.44
CA SER A 506 -25.05 1.47 -7.19
C SER A 506 -25.40 0.58 -5.99
N SER A 507 -24.58 -0.44 -5.77
CA SER A 507 -24.71 -1.35 -4.62
C SER A 507 -23.37 -1.46 -3.88
N ALA A 508 -23.38 -2.04 -2.69
CA ALA A 508 -22.16 -2.25 -1.92
C ALA A 508 -22.08 -3.70 -1.44
N LYS A 509 -20.95 -4.37 -1.67
CA LYS A 509 -20.67 -5.64 -1.02
C LYS A 509 -20.16 -5.42 0.39
N ILE A 510 -20.59 -6.28 1.29
CA ILE A 510 -20.24 -6.24 2.71
C ILE A 510 -19.66 -7.59 3.12
N SER A 511 -18.53 -7.59 3.79
CA SER A 511 -17.92 -8.79 4.37
C SER A 511 -17.51 -8.57 5.82
N ALA A 512 -17.44 -9.66 6.56
CA ALA A 512 -16.89 -9.71 7.91
C ALA A 512 -16.53 -11.15 8.29
N GLN A 513 -15.61 -11.33 9.24
CA GLN A 513 -15.32 -12.64 9.81
C GLN A 513 -15.32 -12.58 11.34
N THR A 514 -16.23 -13.32 11.97
CA THR A 514 -16.22 -13.46 13.43
C THR A 514 -15.40 -14.67 13.86
N ILE A 515 -14.52 -14.49 14.84
CA ILE A 515 -13.75 -15.57 15.48
C ILE A 515 -14.14 -15.76 16.95
N ALA A 516 -14.09 -17.01 17.43
CA ALA A 516 -14.66 -17.42 18.71
C ALA A 516 -13.71 -17.12 19.89
N LEU A 517 -14.27 -16.91 21.08
CA LEU A 517 -13.49 -16.79 22.32
C LEU A 517 -12.69 -18.08 22.60
N ALA A 518 -11.38 -17.96 22.76
CA ALA A 518 -10.44 -19.06 22.92
C ALA A 518 -9.72 -19.02 24.28
N ASN A 519 -10.47 -19.21 25.37
CA ASN A 519 -9.91 -19.11 26.73
C ASN A 519 -8.85 -20.17 27.08
N THR A 520 -8.74 -21.25 26.31
CA THR A 520 -7.82 -22.36 26.58
C THR A 520 -6.39 -22.06 26.14
N ILE A 521 -6.20 -21.26 25.08
CA ILE A 521 -4.87 -21.03 24.48
C ILE A 521 -3.94 -20.20 25.36
N LYS A 522 -4.48 -19.38 26.26
CA LYS A 522 -3.68 -18.61 27.24
C LYS A 522 -2.85 -19.46 28.19
N THR A 523 -3.14 -20.76 28.34
CA THR A 523 -2.48 -21.61 29.34
C THR A 523 -1.00 -21.87 29.06
N GLN A 524 -0.57 -21.73 27.80
CA GLN A 524 0.82 -21.92 27.37
C GLN A 524 1.51 -20.61 26.98
N LEU A 525 0.78 -19.49 27.00
CA LEU A 525 1.33 -18.17 26.72
C LEU A 525 1.92 -17.59 28.01
N SER A 526 3.09 -16.97 27.92
CA SER A 526 3.91 -16.58 29.08
C SER A 526 3.29 -15.49 29.97
N SER A 527 2.24 -14.79 29.52
CA SER A 527 1.50 -13.82 30.34
C SER A 527 0.15 -14.37 30.79
N TYR A 528 0.00 -14.52 32.11
CA TYR A 528 -1.30 -14.71 32.78
C TYR A 528 -2.00 -13.37 33.01
N ASP A 529 -1.84 -12.42 32.07
CA ASP A 529 -2.48 -11.12 32.21
C ASP A 529 -3.97 -11.25 31.90
N ASN A 530 -4.82 -10.93 32.88
CA ASN A 530 -6.27 -10.90 32.69
C ASN A 530 -6.71 -9.75 31.79
N ALA A 531 -5.80 -8.84 31.41
CA ALA A 531 -6.04 -7.79 30.43
C ALA A 531 -6.10 -8.31 28.99
N LEU A 532 -5.59 -9.52 28.71
CA LEU A 532 -5.59 -10.11 27.38
C LEU A 532 -6.79 -11.05 27.19
N THR A 533 -7.61 -10.78 26.18
CA THR A 533 -8.69 -11.68 25.78
C THR A 533 -8.38 -12.30 24.43
N TRP A 534 -8.43 -13.63 24.38
CA TRP A 534 -7.96 -14.42 23.24
C TRP A 534 -9.12 -14.99 22.44
N TYR A 535 -8.97 -14.97 21.12
CA TYR A 535 -9.92 -15.48 20.15
C TYR A 535 -9.20 -16.33 19.12
N SER A 536 -9.90 -17.29 18.53
CA SER A 536 -9.34 -18.18 17.52
C SER A 536 -10.42 -18.65 16.54
N GLY A 537 -10.04 -18.85 15.28
CA GLY A 537 -10.95 -19.23 14.20
C GLY A 537 -10.23 -19.39 12.86
N GLY A 538 -10.91 -19.05 11.78
CA GLY A 538 -10.50 -19.38 10.41
C GLY A 538 -11.11 -20.70 9.95
N SER A 539 -10.51 -21.31 8.92
CA SER A 539 -10.86 -22.66 8.46
C SER A 539 -10.57 -23.72 9.52
N SER A 540 -9.51 -23.51 10.30
CA SER A 540 -9.15 -24.33 11.46
C SER A 540 -8.58 -23.43 12.55
N ALA A 541 -9.05 -23.59 13.79
CA ALA A 541 -8.65 -22.73 14.91
C ALA A 541 -7.26 -23.10 15.46
N TRP A 542 -6.49 -22.09 15.89
CA TRP A 542 -5.28 -22.29 16.67
C TRP A 542 -5.55 -23.04 17.97
N GLN A 543 -4.58 -23.87 18.37
CA GLN A 543 -4.68 -24.80 19.49
C GLN A 543 -3.42 -24.78 20.37
N LEU A 544 -3.50 -25.46 21.50
CA LEU A 544 -2.36 -25.68 22.40
C LEU A 544 -1.33 -26.59 21.72
N ASP A 545 -0.06 -26.20 21.77
CA ASP A 545 1.02 -27.08 21.32
C ASP A 545 1.34 -28.11 22.41
N ASN A 546 1.28 -29.40 22.07
CA ASN A 546 1.56 -30.46 23.04
C ASN A 546 3.05 -30.78 23.18
N THR A 547 3.92 -30.14 22.41
CA THR A 547 5.36 -30.41 22.33
C THR A 547 6.20 -29.34 23.03
N GLU A 548 5.73 -28.10 23.07
CA GLU A 548 6.38 -26.98 23.76
C GLU A 548 5.36 -26.01 24.40
N ALA A 549 5.85 -24.97 25.09
CA ALA A 549 5.03 -23.94 25.70
C ALA A 549 4.69 -22.84 24.67
N ALA A 550 3.87 -23.21 23.68
CA ALA A 550 3.44 -22.36 22.58
C ALA A 550 1.98 -22.66 22.20
N ILE A 551 1.44 -21.85 21.31
CA ILE A 551 0.23 -22.20 20.55
C ILE A 551 0.62 -22.47 19.10
N ILE A 552 -0.11 -23.35 18.44
CA ILE A 552 0.13 -23.77 17.05
C ILE A 552 -1.12 -23.52 16.20
N SER A 553 -0.93 -23.17 14.93
CA SER A 553 -2.01 -23.06 13.95
C SER A 553 -2.82 -24.35 13.84
N GLY A 554 -4.06 -24.21 13.39
CA GLY A 554 -4.88 -25.36 13.03
C GLY A 554 -4.42 -25.99 11.71
N ASP A 555 -4.70 -27.28 11.52
CA ASP A 555 -4.44 -27.97 10.25
C ASP A 555 -5.32 -27.36 9.15
N ILE A 556 -4.70 -26.81 8.11
CA ILE A 556 -5.37 -26.14 6.99
C ILE A 556 -4.80 -26.62 5.65
N THR A 557 -5.60 -26.52 4.59
CA THR A 557 -5.19 -26.84 3.20
C THR A 557 -5.08 -25.57 2.36
N ASP A 558 -4.73 -25.71 1.08
CA ASP A 558 -4.63 -24.62 0.11
C ASP A 558 -5.90 -23.75 0.11
N ASN A 559 -5.73 -22.43 -0.04
CA ASN A 559 -6.77 -21.40 0.08
C ASN A 559 -7.50 -21.35 1.43
N GLN A 560 -6.91 -21.86 2.51
CA GLN A 560 -7.45 -21.79 3.85
C GLN A 560 -6.56 -20.96 4.77
N GLU A 561 -7.11 -20.59 5.92
CA GLU A 561 -6.43 -19.77 6.92
C GLU A 561 -6.72 -20.28 8.33
N SER A 562 -5.78 -20.05 9.25
CA SER A 562 -5.92 -20.27 10.68
C SER A 562 -5.62 -18.97 11.40
N ILE A 563 -6.56 -18.48 12.20
CA ILE A 563 -6.53 -17.14 12.78
C ILE A 563 -6.50 -17.22 14.30
N VAL A 564 -5.62 -16.44 14.93
CA VAL A 564 -5.66 -16.16 16.37
C VAL A 564 -5.57 -14.66 16.58
N MET A 565 -6.34 -14.16 17.55
CA MET A 565 -6.37 -12.75 17.88
C MET A 565 -6.30 -12.57 19.39
N VAL A 566 -5.63 -11.50 19.81
CA VAL A 566 -5.71 -10.98 21.17
C VAL A 566 -6.19 -9.53 21.15
N THR A 567 -7.16 -9.23 22.00
CA THR A 567 -7.56 -7.86 22.29
C THR A 567 -6.80 -7.37 23.52
N VAL A 568 -6.24 -6.16 23.44
CA VAL A 568 -5.57 -5.50 24.56
C VAL A 568 -6.20 -4.13 24.82
N SER A 569 -6.28 -3.71 26.08
CA SER A 569 -6.78 -2.39 26.45
C SER A 569 -5.73 -1.61 27.24
N GLY A 570 -5.47 -0.38 26.80
CA GLY A 570 -4.56 0.57 27.44
C GLY A 570 -3.29 0.85 26.63
N GLU A 571 -2.60 1.91 27.02
CA GLU A 571 -1.31 2.31 26.45
C GLU A 571 -0.20 1.38 26.96
N GLY A 572 0.65 0.89 26.07
CA GLY A 572 1.63 -0.13 26.41
C GLY A 572 2.33 -0.74 25.21
N GLU A 573 2.98 -1.86 25.46
CA GLU A 573 3.72 -2.62 24.46
C GLU A 573 3.40 -4.11 24.61
N LEU A 574 3.14 -4.80 23.50
CA LEU A 574 2.97 -6.25 23.44
C LEU A 574 4.18 -6.85 22.75
N SER A 575 4.98 -7.61 23.50
CA SER A 575 6.09 -8.39 22.97
C SER A 575 5.69 -9.85 22.82
N PHE A 576 6.15 -10.53 21.77
CA PHE A 576 5.89 -11.95 21.56
C PHE A 576 7.01 -12.61 20.73
N GLU A 577 7.01 -13.94 20.70
CA GLU A 577 7.83 -14.73 19.79
C GLU A 577 6.92 -15.50 18.82
N TRP A 578 7.31 -15.56 17.56
CA TRP A 578 6.55 -16.20 16.49
C TRP A 578 7.49 -16.91 15.52
N SER A 579 7.04 -18.01 14.95
CA SER A 579 7.76 -18.84 13.99
C SER A 579 6.80 -19.44 12.97
N VAL A 580 7.34 -19.83 11.81
CA VAL A 580 6.59 -20.53 10.76
C VAL A 580 7.50 -21.59 10.14
N SER A 581 6.93 -22.73 9.77
CA SER A 581 7.53 -23.71 8.86
C SER A 581 6.56 -23.90 7.71
N SER A 582 6.87 -23.27 6.59
CA SER A 582 6.03 -23.21 5.40
C SER A 582 6.88 -23.12 4.13
N GLU A 583 6.22 -23.09 2.98
CA GLU A 583 6.89 -22.81 1.70
C GLU A 583 7.33 -21.34 1.60
N GLU A 584 8.52 -21.09 1.05
CA GLU A 584 9.09 -19.74 0.84
C GLU A 584 9.15 -19.42 -0.66
N ASN A 585 8.70 -18.22 -1.04
CA ASN A 585 8.93 -17.69 -2.38
C ASN A 585 10.33 -17.06 -2.46
N ILE A 586 11.33 -17.87 -2.82
CA ILE A 586 12.74 -17.43 -2.91
C ILE A 586 12.95 -16.46 -4.07
N ASP A 587 12.14 -16.58 -5.13
CA ASP A 587 12.27 -15.76 -6.34
C ASP A 587 11.67 -14.35 -6.15
N ASP A 588 10.62 -14.23 -5.33
CA ASP A 588 10.03 -12.96 -4.91
C ASP A 588 9.60 -12.98 -3.42
N PRO A 589 10.52 -12.67 -2.50
CA PRO A 589 10.26 -12.73 -1.06
C PRO A 589 9.14 -11.80 -0.55
N GLU A 590 8.74 -10.79 -1.34
CA GLU A 590 7.65 -9.88 -1.00
C GLU A 590 6.26 -10.46 -1.35
N THR A 591 6.22 -11.56 -2.11
CA THR A 591 4.99 -12.30 -2.47
C THR A 591 5.06 -13.74 -1.97
N PRO A 592 4.98 -13.98 -0.65
CA PRO A 592 5.15 -15.31 -0.10
C PRO A 592 4.03 -16.26 -0.54
N TYR A 593 4.35 -17.56 -0.63
CA TYR A 593 3.36 -18.63 -0.82
C TYR A 593 2.53 -18.79 0.46
N ASP A 594 2.98 -19.67 1.36
CA ASP A 594 2.42 -19.84 2.69
C ASP A 594 3.10 -18.88 3.67
N ALA A 595 2.31 -18.13 4.43
CA ALA A 595 2.85 -17.14 5.36
C ALA A 595 2.01 -16.96 6.62
N LEU A 596 2.70 -16.59 7.70
CA LEU A 596 2.12 -16.06 8.92
C LEU A 596 2.19 -14.53 8.88
N TYR A 597 1.03 -13.89 8.82
CA TYR A 597 0.86 -12.45 8.78
C TYR A 597 0.51 -11.91 10.17
N LEU A 598 1.01 -10.71 10.49
CA LEU A 598 0.71 -9.96 11.71
C LEU A 598 -0.05 -8.69 11.34
N TYR A 599 -1.27 -8.57 11.82
CA TYR A 599 -2.09 -7.36 11.70
C TYR A 599 -2.30 -6.70 13.06
N VAL A 600 -2.32 -5.37 13.06
CA VAL A 600 -2.66 -4.54 14.22
C VAL A 600 -3.75 -3.56 13.81
N ASP A 601 -4.91 -3.64 14.46
CA ASP A 601 -6.10 -2.84 14.14
C ASP A 601 -6.50 -2.88 12.65
N GLY A 602 -6.22 -4.02 12.00
CA GLY A 602 -6.50 -4.27 10.58
C GLY A 602 -5.36 -3.87 9.63
N GLU A 603 -4.30 -3.22 10.10
CA GLU A 603 -3.13 -2.86 9.30
C GLU A 603 -2.09 -3.99 9.32
N LEU A 604 -1.58 -4.40 8.15
CA LEU A 604 -0.50 -5.37 8.05
C LEU A 604 0.80 -4.75 8.56
N ILE A 605 1.37 -5.31 9.62
CA ILE A 605 2.62 -4.82 10.22
C ILE A 605 3.84 -5.58 9.70
N ASN A 606 3.72 -6.91 9.62
CA ASN A 606 4.83 -7.77 9.22
C ASN A 606 4.31 -9.14 8.78
N PHE A 607 5.13 -9.93 8.09
CA PHE A 607 4.87 -11.34 7.84
C PHE A 607 6.17 -12.17 7.93
N ILE A 608 6.00 -13.48 8.06
CA ILE A 608 7.08 -14.47 7.90
C ILE A 608 6.59 -15.63 7.03
N SER A 609 7.50 -16.18 6.24
CA SER A 609 7.28 -17.30 5.32
C SER A 609 8.56 -18.15 5.26
N GLY A 610 8.46 -19.41 4.86
CA GLY A 610 9.57 -20.35 4.85
C GLY A 610 9.79 -21.07 6.18
N ASP A 611 11.04 -21.46 6.45
CA ASP A 611 11.45 -22.09 7.72
C ASP A 611 12.10 -21.06 8.67
N VAL A 612 11.25 -20.28 9.34
CA VAL A 612 11.68 -19.22 10.26
C VAL A 612 11.56 -19.70 11.70
N ALA A 613 12.71 -19.94 12.34
CA ALA A 613 12.78 -20.18 13.77
C ALA A 613 12.26 -18.97 14.59
N TYR A 614 11.86 -19.21 15.84
CA TYR A 614 11.32 -18.16 16.72
C TYR A 614 12.14 -16.87 16.69
N LYS A 615 11.48 -15.80 16.24
CA LYS A 615 11.98 -14.43 16.34
C LYS A 615 11.09 -13.62 17.27
N SER A 616 11.66 -12.62 17.95
CA SER A 616 10.89 -11.71 18.78
C SER A 616 10.35 -10.54 17.95
N GLU A 617 9.16 -10.09 18.28
CA GLU A 617 8.51 -8.92 17.69
C GLU A 617 7.83 -8.12 18.79
N THR A 618 7.64 -6.84 18.54
CA THR A 618 7.12 -5.90 19.54
C THR A 618 6.25 -4.86 18.89
N VAL A 619 5.03 -4.71 19.41
CA VAL A 619 4.06 -3.72 18.92
C VAL A 619 3.70 -2.77 20.06
N LYS A 620 3.67 -1.47 19.79
CA LYS A 620 3.32 -0.41 20.74
C LYS A 620 1.92 0.12 20.47
N PHE A 621 1.23 0.49 21.55
CA PHE A 621 -0.13 0.96 21.52
C PHE A 621 -0.27 2.28 22.28
N ASN A 622 -1.09 3.16 21.70
CA ASN A 622 -1.59 4.33 22.40
C ASN A 622 -2.71 3.95 23.38
N VAL A 623 -3.26 4.94 24.07
CA VAL A 623 -4.45 4.70 24.91
C VAL A 623 -5.61 4.28 24.00
N GLY A 624 -6.10 3.05 24.18
CA GLY A 624 -7.22 2.53 23.40
C GLY A 624 -7.49 1.05 23.66
N GLU A 625 -8.42 0.50 22.89
CA GLU A 625 -8.56 -0.94 22.69
C GLU A 625 -7.94 -1.28 21.34
N HIS A 626 -7.14 -2.33 21.29
CA HIS A 626 -6.38 -2.72 20.11
C HIS A 626 -6.54 -4.22 19.85
N ASN A 627 -6.63 -4.57 18.57
CA ASN A 627 -6.73 -5.94 18.08
C ASN A 627 -5.42 -6.34 17.40
N ILE A 628 -4.79 -7.40 17.91
CA ILE A 628 -3.59 -7.97 17.33
C ILE A 628 -3.97 -9.33 16.78
N VAL A 629 -3.81 -9.51 15.47
CA VAL A 629 -4.29 -10.69 14.73
C VAL A 629 -3.11 -11.34 14.04
N TRP A 630 -2.94 -12.64 14.27
CA TRP A 630 -2.06 -13.48 13.47
C TRP A 630 -2.89 -14.36 12.55
N VAL A 631 -2.55 -14.34 11.27
CA VAL A 631 -3.23 -15.12 10.22
C VAL A 631 -2.18 -16.01 9.57
N TYR A 632 -2.25 -17.32 9.82
CA TYR A 632 -1.51 -18.28 9.01
C TYR A 632 -2.37 -18.64 7.81
N GLN A 633 -1.91 -18.35 6.60
CA GLN A 633 -2.67 -18.53 5.37
C GLN A 633 -1.87 -19.36 4.38
N LYS A 634 -2.57 -20.27 3.70
CA LYS A 634 -2.05 -21.03 2.58
C LYS A 634 -2.53 -20.47 1.25
N ASP A 635 -1.63 -20.42 0.28
CA ASP A 635 -1.91 -19.93 -1.08
C ASP A 635 -2.72 -20.96 -1.90
N PRO A 636 -3.11 -20.61 -3.15
CA PRO A 636 -3.68 -21.56 -4.09
C PRO A 636 -2.58 -22.45 -4.71
N ALA A 637 -2.36 -23.63 -4.12
CA ALA A 637 -1.54 -24.77 -4.58
C ALA A 637 -0.71 -24.59 -5.88
N ASP A 638 0.62 -24.61 -5.74
CA ASP A 638 1.60 -24.73 -6.84
C ASP A 638 2.65 -25.85 -6.55
N PRO A 639 3.55 -26.23 -7.50
CA PRO A 639 4.07 -27.60 -7.59
C PRO A 639 4.93 -28.09 -6.40
N PRO A 640 4.94 -29.41 -6.13
CA PRO A 640 5.28 -30.02 -4.84
C PRO A 640 6.79 -30.11 -4.53
N GLU A 641 7.55 -29.05 -4.73
CA GLU A 641 9.01 -29.07 -4.59
C GLU A 641 9.53 -28.63 -3.21
N PHE A 642 8.65 -28.20 -2.29
CA PHE A 642 9.07 -27.77 -0.95
C PHE A 642 8.30 -28.46 0.18
N THR A 643 9.01 -28.64 1.31
CA THR A 643 8.59 -29.46 2.45
C THR A 643 8.77 -28.67 3.74
N GLY A 644 7.77 -27.88 4.14
CA GLY A 644 7.61 -27.39 5.51
C GLY A 644 6.73 -28.35 6.31
N ASP A 645 6.66 -28.18 7.64
CA ASP A 645 5.66 -28.87 8.47
C ASP A 645 4.27 -28.21 8.37
N ASP A 646 4.14 -27.17 7.54
CA ASP A 646 2.94 -26.36 7.23
C ASP A 646 2.19 -25.87 8.47
N ASN A 647 2.94 -25.27 9.39
CA ASN A 647 2.37 -24.74 10.63
C ASN A 647 3.08 -23.48 11.11
N ALA A 648 2.39 -22.78 11.99
CA ALA A 648 2.83 -21.54 12.59
C ALA A 648 2.70 -21.63 14.11
N HIS A 649 3.64 -21.01 14.83
CA HIS A 649 3.64 -21.02 16.29
C HIS A 649 3.80 -19.62 16.87
N ILE A 650 3.17 -19.40 18.03
CA ILE A 650 3.30 -18.17 18.82
C ILE A 650 3.54 -18.54 20.28
N ARG A 651 4.46 -17.84 20.92
CA ARG A 651 4.75 -17.99 22.36
C ARG A 651 5.24 -16.69 22.97
N ASN A 652 5.54 -16.75 24.26
CA ASN A 652 6.16 -15.65 25.00
C ASN A 652 5.43 -14.29 24.89
N VAL A 653 4.10 -14.32 24.72
CA VAL A 653 3.27 -13.12 24.59
C VAL A 653 3.18 -12.40 25.95
N VAL A 654 3.61 -11.14 26.01
CA VAL A 654 3.63 -10.31 27.23
C VAL A 654 3.18 -8.90 26.90
N PHE A 655 2.15 -8.42 27.61
CA PHE A 655 1.77 -7.01 27.59
C PHE A 655 2.42 -6.25 28.75
N THR A 656 3.03 -5.11 28.44
CA THR A 656 3.66 -4.20 29.40
C THR A 656 2.98 -2.84 29.30
N PRO A 657 2.09 -2.48 30.25
CA PRO A 657 1.41 -1.18 30.23
C PRO A 657 2.37 -0.03 30.55
N VAL A 658 2.17 1.13 29.93
CA VAL A 658 2.89 2.37 30.27
C VAL A 658 2.52 2.77 31.70
N LYS A 659 3.53 2.91 32.56
CA LYS A 659 3.31 3.35 33.95
C LYS A 659 2.96 4.83 33.98
N ILE A 660 1.70 5.16 34.27
CA ILE A 660 1.30 6.53 34.59
C ILE A 660 1.94 6.93 35.93
N VAL A 661 3.00 7.73 35.88
CA VAL A 661 3.55 8.37 37.09
C VAL A 661 2.61 9.51 37.47
N THR A 662 1.64 9.25 38.36
CA THR A 662 0.85 10.34 38.96
C THR A 662 1.82 11.23 39.76
N PRO A 663 1.90 12.55 39.52
CA PRO A 663 2.74 13.43 40.31
C PRO A 663 2.35 13.30 41.78
N THR A 664 3.28 12.84 42.60
CA THR A 664 3.07 12.78 44.04
C THR A 664 2.97 14.22 44.53
N LEU A 665 1.78 14.66 44.91
CA LEU A 665 1.61 15.96 45.59
C LEU A 665 2.61 16.02 46.75
N PRO A 666 3.42 17.09 46.86
CA PRO A 666 4.42 17.18 47.91
C PRO A 666 3.74 17.00 49.26
N ALA A 667 4.31 16.10 50.08
CA ALA A 667 3.80 15.82 51.41
C ALA A 667 3.61 17.14 52.17
N PRO A 668 2.45 17.36 52.84
CA PRO A 668 2.24 18.58 53.58
C PRO A 668 3.35 18.72 54.62
N THR A 669 4.09 19.82 54.53
CA THR A 669 5.17 20.14 55.45
C THR A 669 4.61 20.10 56.88
N PRO A 670 5.22 19.37 57.82
CA PRO A 670 4.74 19.31 59.19
C PRO A 670 4.74 20.73 59.77
N THR A 671 3.56 21.21 60.12
CA THR A 671 3.38 22.50 60.78
C THR A 671 3.99 22.42 62.17
N ASN A 672 5.09 23.14 62.37
CA ASN A 672 5.77 23.26 63.65
C ASN A 672 4.86 24.02 64.65
N PRO A 673 4.42 23.43 65.78
CA PRO A 673 3.44 24.06 66.68
C PRO A 673 3.97 25.23 67.52
N LYS A 674 5.16 25.78 67.25
CA LYS A 674 5.81 26.79 68.11
C LYS A 674 6.46 27.96 67.36
N ALA A 675 5.78 28.54 66.38
CA ALA A 675 6.12 29.87 65.89
C ALA A 675 5.03 30.87 66.27
N ARG A 676 5.26 31.63 67.36
CA ARG A 676 4.51 32.84 67.69
C ARG A 676 5.32 34.06 67.27
N SER A 677 4.67 34.93 66.47
CA SER A 677 4.85 36.38 66.28
C SER A 677 4.76 36.68 64.79
N SER A 678 4.24 37.80 64.29
CA SER A 678 3.46 38.92 64.82
C SER A 678 3.17 39.80 63.59
N SER A 679 2.01 40.48 63.60
CA SER A 679 1.49 41.47 62.63
C SER A 679 0.67 40.87 61.49
N GLY A 680 -0.49 41.42 61.12
CA GLY A 680 -1.18 42.62 61.57
C GLY A 680 -2.14 43.08 60.46
N GLY A 681 -3.42 43.24 60.81
CA GLY A 681 -4.48 43.80 59.94
C GLY A 681 -5.12 42.77 59.02
N GLY A 682 -6.43 42.61 58.93
CA GLY A 682 -7.55 43.34 59.50
C GLY A 682 -8.74 43.27 58.53
N ILE A 683 -9.91 42.88 59.04
CA ILE A 683 -11.26 43.31 58.60
C ILE A 683 -11.72 42.69 57.25
N THR A 684 -12.87 42.02 57.07
CA THR A 684 -14.04 41.68 57.88
C THR A 684 -14.92 40.69 57.09
N TRP A 685 -15.47 39.69 57.80
CA TRP A 685 -16.89 39.29 57.83
C TRP A 685 -17.72 39.35 56.52
N PHE A 686 -18.24 38.19 56.11
CA PHE A 686 -19.65 37.83 56.33
C PHE A 686 -19.84 36.33 56.05
N SER A 687 -20.32 35.62 57.06
CA SER A 687 -20.84 34.25 56.93
C SER A 687 -22.31 34.25 57.33
N LEU A 688 -23.09 33.49 56.55
CA LEU A 688 -24.31 32.77 56.91
C LEU A 688 -25.58 33.59 57.21
N LEU A 689 -26.63 33.37 56.41
CA LEU A 689 -27.86 32.67 56.86
C LEU A 689 -28.95 32.59 55.77
N PHE A 690 -29.90 31.66 56.02
CA PHE A 690 -31.15 31.27 55.33
C PHE A 690 -30.99 30.07 54.37
N ILE A 691 -31.29 28.81 54.73
CA ILE A 691 -32.47 28.18 55.40
C ILE A 691 -33.79 28.39 54.65
N ALA A 692 -34.06 27.41 53.77
CA ALA A 692 -35.22 26.51 53.72
C ALA A 692 -36.56 26.90 53.04
N VAL A 693 -37.15 25.82 52.52
CA VAL A 693 -38.56 25.52 52.17
C VAL A 693 -38.96 26.05 50.78
N ILE A 694 -39.31 25.18 49.83
CA ILE A 694 -40.68 24.71 49.49
C ILE A 694 -40.50 23.83 48.23
N SER A 695 -41.18 22.74 47.90
CA SER A 695 -41.99 21.71 48.56
C SER A 695 -42.40 20.73 47.43
N LEU A 696 -42.31 19.42 47.67
CA LEU A 696 -43.02 18.42 46.86
C LEU A 696 -44.54 18.59 47.01
N ARG A 697 -45.29 18.31 45.93
CA ARG A 697 -46.61 17.62 45.86
C ARG A 697 -47.26 17.91 44.49
N ARG A 698 -47.97 17.01 43.80
CA ARG A 698 -48.35 15.59 43.98
C ARG A 698 -49.18 15.23 42.72
N LYS A 699 -48.89 14.13 42.05
CA LYS A 699 -49.79 12.96 41.91
C LYS A 699 -49.12 11.90 41.07
#